data_AF-A0AA43QV02-F1
#
_entry.id   AF-A0AA43QV02-F1
#
_cell.length_a   1.000
_cell.length_b   1.000
_cell.length_c   1.000
_cell.angle_alpha   90.00
_cell.angle_beta   90.00
_cell.angle_gamma   90.00
#
_symmetry.space_group_name_H-M   'P 1'
#
loop_
_entity.id
_entity.type
_entity.pdbx_description
1 polymer ?
#
loop_
_entity_poly.entity_id
_entity_poly.type
_entity_poly.pdbx_seq_one_letter_code
_entity_poly.pdbx_strand_id
1 'polypeptide(L)'
;MPFQLGQRGEGPASDAVRFQQQGQVDWTRLSADSVNASIQILSRISAAGIDPFTIVMGQAIGGSLLWRDEGRKRFDEALQSCRGLASYRNVLWFGFGVKHVAHVLTATDQGAVCAGLCSCVAECYTTAYAAGIMMEMTKISNPPAEFTPSLLQWRNLVHSCAGLVSSSTFALCAEQFMRFSGDLRVASRHSQCDHNYPGRGISHKTQIAEALLGLAKLSRGVLFQMTIVGGADAGFLAALADWLLGLDVEVRGGKEQETLFRNCTLDKQPQLIIMYDDNAQPNGLQCVGKTYRLPDASGILTSEDGALQWTLLGGRVPWESALDWTFGGYFRKLLGMKQACGAAIGSAARIYQALSDGDESFGDAKEDWRFQCRTYFSDSHGLALVHFITQRFPELGNLHETMGLNARASTVQKAWMVFESSMTSISTGCGCQRCSGELARGQGPHGHFCLVFLVYTILHLSRALSGIVTQLRPTRVGLEILYDQVLYDGLNHPVVAGEHLMQKAAPNNATVTSQQRLSRAQLIFGGDRGHGQTYLVKSDSTWTSAMAINGLCYCYDILLRPSFSSAQAARICVVNGRIEHNGRAYDHLSDGGQNTPPSSGLFPGGAPGFSRYLLERLADSNGSRLEVLVSERFDGLAFEYAVCKDSNTLMTFGPAKVVDSMSHNEGLVSCARKGHCTESPQVPDLLKAIALCSQEKKTFCRLKHGQEEFVLVLGDIVSKLMAIDASWTPIVQRDECLACCVRSGVRRGNKSITIIMGGGGARDAALA
;
A
#
# COMPACT_ATOMS: atom_id res chain seq x y z
N MET A 1 -46.00 3.16 -77.50
CA MET A 1 -44.81 3.94 -77.87
C MET A 1 -44.25 4.60 -76.62
N PRO A 2 -42.92 4.66 -76.44
CA PRO A 2 -41.93 3.67 -76.86
C PRO A 2 -40.90 3.43 -75.71
N PHE A 3 -39.87 2.57 -75.70
CA PHE A 3 -39.13 1.77 -76.67
C PHE A 3 -38.59 0.51 -75.92
N GLN A 4 -38.56 -0.65 -76.59
CA GLN A 4 -37.60 -1.73 -76.29
C GLN A 4 -36.24 -1.34 -76.89
N LEU A 5 -35.16 -1.72 -76.22
CA LEU A 5 -33.88 -2.06 -76.86
C LEU A 5 -33.12 -3.01 -75.92
N GLY A 6 -33.00 -4.27 -76.34
CA GLY A 6 -32.11 -5.22 -75.69
C GLY A 6 -30.70 -5.14 -76.28
N GLN A 7 -29.70 -5.51 -75.50
CA GLN A 7 -28.48 -6.16 -75.99
C GLN A 7 -28.01 -7.23 -75.00
N ARG A 8 -27.69 -8.39 -75.57
CA ARG A 8 -26.84 -9.48 -75.05
C ARG A 8 -25.52 -8.89 -74.53
N GLY A 9 -24.79 -9.44 -73.56
CA GLY A 9 -24.77 -10.71 -72.86
C GLY A 9 -23.32 -10.91 -72.39
N GLU A 10 -23.09 -11.50 -71.22
CA GLU A 10 -21.83 -12.17 -70.83
C GLU A 10 -22.05 -12.93 -69.51
N GLY A 11 -21.40 -14.08 -69.37
CA GLY A 11 -21.78 -15.21 -68.50
C GLY A 11 -21.65 -15.02 -66.98
N PRO A 12 -21.96 -16.08 -66.21
CA PRO A 12 -22.03 -16.02 -64.75
C PRO A 12 -20.62 -15.88 -64.17
N ALA A 13 -20.38 -14.76 -63.49
CA ALA A 13 -19.27 -14.66 -62.56
C ALA A 13 -19.52 -15.64 -61.41
N SER A 14 -18.57 -16.57 -61.28
CA SER A 14 -18.44 -17.58 -60.25
C SER A 14 -18.85 -17.10 -58.86
N ASP A 15 -19.64 -17.94 -58.18
CA ASP A 15 -19.90 -17.89 -56.74
C ASP A 15 -18.58 -17.79 -55.96
N ALA A 16 -18.21 -16.57 -55.59
CA ALA A 16 -17.19 -16.32 -54.60
C ALA A 16 -17.78 -16.70 -53.23
N VAL A 17 -17.49 -17.94 -52.82
CA VAL A 17 -17.61 -18.39 -51.43
C VAL A 17 -16.98 -17.32 -50.53
N ARG A 18 -17.84 -16.55 -49.85
CA ARG A 18 -17.42 -15.60 -48.81
C ARG A 18 -16.84 -16.40 -47.66
N PHE A 19 -15.52 -16.54 -47.62
CA PHE A 19 -14.80 -16.91 -46.43
C PHE A 19 -15.09 -15.87 -45.34
N GLN A 20 -15.90 -16.24 -44.33
CA GLN A 20 -15.89 -15.52 -43.07
C GLN A 20 -14.50 -15.68 -42.45
N GLN A 21 -13.73 -14.60 -42.38
CA GLN A 21 -12.48 -14.57 -41.63
C GLN A 21 -12.79 -14.73 -40.14
N GLN A 22 -12.69 -15.96 -39.63
CA GLN A 22 -12.78 -16.25 -38.21
C GLN A 22 -11.60 -15.59 -37.48
N GLY A 23 -11.86 -14.59 -36.64
CA GLY A 23 -10.87 -13.96 -35.78
C GLY A 23 -10.78 -12.43 -35.86
N GLN A 24 -11.58 -11.76 -36.71
CA GLN A 24 -11.79 -10.32 -36.63
C GLN A 24 -13.06 -10.01 -35.82
N VAL A 25 -13.05 -8.91 -35.06
CA VAL A 25 -14.26 -8.40 -34.42
C VAL A 25 -15.24 -7.97 -35.51
N ASP A 26 -16.46 -8.52 -35.47
CA ASP A 26 -17.51 -8.15 -36.42
C ASP A 26 -18.12 -6.80 -36.03
N TRP A 27 -17.51 -5.73 -36.53
CA TRP A 27 -17.93 -4.35 -36.27
C TRP A 27 -19.34 -4.05 -36.77
N THR A 28 -19.80 -4.76 -37.81
CA THR A 28 -21.16 -4.57 -38.37
C THR A 28 -22.24 -5.15 -37.48
N ARG A 29 -21.92 -6.20 -36.73
CA ARG A 29 -22.80 -6.73 -35.69
C ARG A 29 -22.77 -5.86 -34.43
N LEU A 30 -21.60 -5.39 -34.03
CA LEU A 30 -21.43 -4.52 -32.85
C LEU A 30 -22.14 -3.16 -33.00
N SER A 31 -22.16 -2.60 -34.21
CA SER A 31 -22.87 -1.33 -34.50
C SER A 31 -24.39 -1.48 -34.51
N ALA A 32 -24.90 -2.71 -34.70
CA ALA A 32 -26.32 -3.04 -34.62
C ALA A 32 -26.78 -3.41 -33.19
N ASP A 33 -25.85 -3.73 -32.30
CA ASP A 33 -26.15 -4.09 -30.91
C ASP A 33 -26.44 -2.83 -30.08
N SER A 34 -27.71 -2.64 -29.71
CA SER A 34 -28.10 -1.64 -28.71
C SER A 34 -27.59 -2.04 -27.32
N VAL A 35 -27.04 -1.09 -26.56
CA VAL A 35 -26.64 -1.34 -25.16
C VAL A 35 -27.89 -1.50 -24.29
N ASN A 36 -28.40 -2.73 -24.22
CA ASN A 36 -29.54 -3.08 -23.37
C ASN A 36 -29.05 -3.45 -21.98
N ALA A 37 -28.99 -2.46 -21.08
CA ALA A 37 -28.69 -2.67 -19.67
C ALA A 37 -29.75 -1.98 -18.80
N SER A 38 -29.96 -2.49 -17.58
CA SER A 38 -30.85 -1.82 -16.63
C SER A 38 -30.33 -0.41 -16.31
N ILE A 39 -31.23 0.54 -16.02
CA ILE A 39 -30.88 1.91 -15.62
C ILE A 39 -29.89 1.91 -14.44
N GLN A 40 -30.02 0.95 -13.52
CA GLN A 40 -29.12 0.82 -12.38
C GLN A 40 -27.69 0.43 -12.78
N ILE A 41 -27.51 -0.39 -13.82
CA ILE A 41 -26.20 -0.76 -14.34
C ILE A 41 -25.57 0.42 -15.08
N LEU A 42 -26.33 1.09 -15.95
CA LEU A 42 -25.87 2.28 -16.67
C LEU A 42 -25.48 3.42 -15.73
N SER A 43 -26.25 3.61 -14.66
CA SER A 43 -25.94 4.59 -13.61
C SER A 43 -24.61 4.30 -12.93
N ARG A 44 -24.26 3.03 -12.68
CA ARG A 44 -22.97 2.64 -12.08
C ARG A 44 -21.80 2.85 -13.04
N ILE A 45 -21.98 2.46 -14.31
CA ILE A 45 -20.97 2.65 -15.37
C ILE A 45 -20.66 4.14 -15.54
N SER A 46 -21.71 4.96 -15.63
CA SER A 46 -21.60 6.41 -15.72
C SER A 46 -20.99 7.02 -14.44
N ALA A 47 -21.34 6.51 -13.26
CA ALA A 47 -20.75 6.93 -11.98
C ALA A 47 -19.24 6.62 -11.88
N ALA A 48 -18.74 5.60 -12.57
CA ALA A 48 -17.31 5.32 -12.70
C ALA A 48 -16.63 6.15 -13.80
N GLY A 49 -17.35 7.08 -14.44
CA GLY A 49 -16.84 7.89 -15.54
C GLY A 49 -16.58 7.08 -16.82
N ILE A 50 -17.19 5.90 -16.95
CA ILE A 50 -17.03 5.03 -18.10
C ILE A 50 -18.22 5.23 -19.04
N ASP A 51 -17.95 5.39 -20.32
CA ASP A 51 -18.95 5.36 -21.37
C ASP A 51 -19.38 3.91 -21.62
N PRO A 52 -20.69 3.58 -21.66
CA PRO A 52 -21.16 2.24 -21.96
C PRO A 52 -20.57 1.61 -23.23
N PHE A 53 -20.25 2.39 -24.27
CA PHE A 53 -19.57 1.87 -25.47
C PHE A 53 -18.16 1.37 -25.18
N THR A 54 -17.47 1.94 -24.18
CA THR A 54 -16.17 1.44 -23.73
C THR A 54 -16.30 0.04 -23.13
N ILE A 55 -17.42 -0.25 -22.45
CA ILE A 55 -17.71 -1.59 -21.93
C ILE A 55 -17.93 -2.57 -23.09
N VAL A 56 -18.70 -2.19 -24.10
CA VAL A 56 -18.94 -3.02 -25.30
C VAL A 56 -17.62 -3.28 -26.03
N MET A 57 -16.78 -2.27 -26.23
CA MET A 57 -15.45 -2.43 -26.84
C MET A 57 -14.55 -3.33 -25.96
N GLY A 58 -14.59 -3.16 -24.65
CA GLY A 58 -13.92 -4.04 -23.70
C GLY A 58 -14.35 -5.50 -23.86
N GLN A 59 -15.66 -5.75 -23.96
CA GLN A 59 -16.21 -7.07 -24.23
C GLN A 59 -15.81 -7.60 -25.61
N ALA A 60 -15.70 -6.75 -26.64
CA ALA A 60 -15.21 -7.18 -27.96
C ALA A 60 -13.73 -7.64 -27.90
N ILE A 61 -12.88 -6.88 -27.19
CA ILE A 61 -11.47 -7.26 -26.96
C ILE A 61 -11.38 -8.51 -26.09
N GLY A 62 -12.12 -8.59 -24.98
CA GLY A 62 -12.17 -9.79 -24.13
C GLY A 62 -12.69 -11.01 -24.90
N GLY A 63 -13.69 -10.81 -25.74
CA GLY A 63 -14.24 -11.78 -26.67
C GLY A 63 -13.31 -12.18 -27.81
N SER A 64 -12.11 -11.59 -27.92
CA SER A 64 -11.02 -12.03 -28.81
C SER A 64 -10.02 -12.97 -28.12
N LEU A 65 -10.04 -13.07 -26.78
CA LEU A 65 -9.23 -14.00 -26.00
C LEU A 65 -10.08 -15.22 -25.61
N LEU A 66 -9.46 -16.39 -25.51
CA LEU A 66 -10.13 -17.60 -25.04
C LEU A 66 -9.32 -18.18 -23.88
N TRP A 67 -9.77 -17.95 -22.64
CA TRP A 67 -9.19 -18.64 -21.50
C TRP A 67 -9.70 -20.08 -21.39
N ARG A 68 -8.87 -20.99 -20.89
CA ARG A 68 -9.29 -22.36 -20.55
C ARG A 68 -9.97 -22.40 -19.17
N ASP A 69 -10.62 -23.52 -18.86
CA ASP A 69 -11.33 -23.73 -17.58
C ASP A 69 -10.47 -23.42 -16.35
N GLU A 70 -9.18 -23.77 -16.41
CA GLU A 70 -8.24 -23.51 -15.33
C GLU A 70 -7.98 -22.01 -15.12
N GLY A 71 -7.83 -21.24 -16.21
CA GLY A 71 -7.66 -19.79 -16.14
C GLY A 71 -8.93 -19.10 -15.61
N ARG A 72 -10.10 -19.56 -16.08
CA ARG A 72 -11.41 -19.10 -15.57
C ARG A 72 -11.55 -19.36 -14.08
N LYS A 73 -11.24 -20.58 -13.63
CA LYS A 73 -11.30 -20.96 -12.21
C LYS A 73 -10.41 -20.06 -11.34
N ARG A 74 -9.16 -19.82 -11.75
CA ARG A 74 -8.23 -18.95 -11.03
C ARG A 74 -8.73 -17.51 -10.93
N PHE A 75 -9.34 -17.00 -12.01
CA PHE A 75 -9.93 -15.66 -12.01
C PHE A 75 -11.18 -15.57 -11.13
N ASP A 76 -12.06 -16.56 -11.18
CA ASP A 76 -13.26 -16.63 -10.32
C ASP A 76 -12.87 -16.69 -8.84
N GLU A 77 -11.83 -17.47 -8.48
CA GLU A 77 -11.27 -17.51 -7.13
C GLU A 77 -10.70 -16.15 -6.70
N ALA A 78 -9.98 -15.46 -7.60
CA ALA A 78 -9.46 -14.11 -7.33
C ALA A 78 -10.59 -13.11 -7.08
N LEU A 79 -11.63 -13.13 -7.91
CA LEU A 79 -12.81 -12.28 -7.76
C LEU A 79 -13.55 -12.54 -6.44
N GLN A 80 -13.70 -13.80 -6.02
CA GLN A 80 -14.33 -14.17 -4.75
C GLN A 80 -13.49 -13.78 -3.52
N SER A 81 -12.17 -13.67 -3.68
CA SER A 81 -11.27 -13.21 -2.62
C SER A 81 -11.38 -11.71 -2.35
N CYS A 82 -11.86 -10.94 -3.32
CA CYS A 82 -12.07 -9.50 -3.19
C CYS A 82 -13.24 -9.21 -2.26
N ARG A 83 -12.96 -8.64 -1.08
CA ARG A 83 -13.97 -8.30 -0.07
C ARG A 83 -14.00 -6.80 0.18
N GLY A 84 -15.21 -6.25 0.31
CA GLY A 84 -15.44 -4.91 0.85
C GLY A 84 -15.53 -4.90 2.37
N LEU A 85 -14.94 -3.89 3.01
CA LEU A 85 -15.11 -3.56 4.42
C LEU A 85 -16.09 -2.40 4.54
N ALA A 86 -17.14 -2.55 5.34
CA ALA A 86 -18.06 -1.45 5.60
C ALA A 86 -17.49 -0.52 6.67
N SER A 87 -17.64 0.79 6.48
CA SER A 87 -17.37 1.77 7.54
C SER A 87 -18.35 1.59 8.70
N TYR A 88 -18.08 2.29 9.81
CA TYR A 88 -19.02 2.39 10.91
C TYR A 88 -20.41 2.81 10.39
N ARG A 89 -21.44 2.06 10.79
CA ARG A 89 -22.84 2.19 10.33
C ARG A 89 -23.06 2.00 8.81
N ASN A 90 -22.14 1.35 8.10
CA ASN A 90 -22.26 1.00 6.68
C ASN A 90 -22.49 2.19 5.74
N VAL A 91 -21.95 3.37 6.08
CA VAL A 91 -22.11 4.60 5.28
C VAL A 91 -21.19 4.58 4.05
N LEU A 92 -19.98 4.07 4.21
CA LEU A 92 -18.97 3.89 3.16
C LEU A 92 -18.57 2.42 3.05
N TRP A 93 -17.99 2.07 1.91
CA TRP A 93 -17.34 0.78 1.71
C TRP A 93 -15.90 0.98 1.26
N PHE A 94 -15.00 0.13 1.74
CA PHE A 94 -13.58 0.10 1.39
C PHE A 94 -13.28 -1.23 0.71
N GLY A 95 -12.83 -1.21 -0.53
CA GLY A 95 -12.54 -2.38 -1.34
C GLY A 95 -13.53 -2.55 -2.50
N PHE A 96 -13.70 -3.78 -2.98
CA PHE A 96 -14.71 -4.10 -4.02
C PHE A 96 -16.09 -4.24 -3.38
N GLY A 97 -16.92 -3.20 -3.49
CA GLY A 97 -18.28 -3.23 -2.98
C GLY A 97 -19.23 -4.03 -3.87
N VAL A 98 -20.40 -4.38 -3.35
CA VAL A 98 -21.43 -5.16 -4.07
C VAL A 98 -21.92 -4.44 -5.34
N LYS A 99 -21.71 -3.13 -5.45
CA LYS A 99 -22.13 -2.31 -6.59
C LYS A 99 -20.98 -1.95 -7.54
N HIS A 100 -19.79 -2.49 -7.33
CA HIS A 100 -18.60 -2.17 -8.13
C HIS A 100 -18.76 -2.53 -9.62
N VAL A 101 -18.24 -1.70 -10.53
CA VAL A 101 -18.34 -1.89 -12.00
C VAL A 101 -17.70 -3.20 -12.47
N ALA A 102 -16.65 -3.65 -11.79
CA ALA A 102 -16.04 -4.97 -12.03
C ALA A 102 -17.08 -6.10 -12.05
N HIS A 103 -18.05 -6.10 -11.12
CA HIS A 103 -19.11 -7.12 -11.09
C HIS A 103 -20.08 -7.04 -12.27
N VAL A 104 -20.23 -5.85 -12.87
CA VAL A 104 -21.02 -5.66 -14.10
C VAL A 104 -20.30 -6.31 -15.28
N LEU A 105 -18.99 -6.11 -15.40
CA LEU A 105 -18.19 -6.71 -16.47
C LEU A 105 -18.20 -8.23 -16.38
N THR A 106 -18.05 -8.79 -15.17
CA THR A 106 -17.98 -10.24 -14.97
C THR A 106 -19.33 -10.95 -15.15
N ALA A 107 -20.41 -10.23 -15.46
CA ALA A 107 -21.72 -10.82 -15.74
C ALA A 107 -21.75 -11.59 -17.08
N THR A 108 -20.82 -11.30 -17.99
CA THR A 108 -20.62 -12.04 -19.25
C THR A 108 -19.21 -12.64 -19.27
N ASP A 109 -19.03 -13.75 -19.99
CA ASP A 109 -17.71 -14.39 -20.12
C ASP A 109 -16.71 -13.45 -20.81
N GLN A 110 -17.12 -12.76 -21.88
CA GLN A 110 -16.26 -11.80 -22.57
C GLN A 110 -15.89 -10.61 -21.68
N GLY A 111 -16.82 -10.12 -20.86
CA GLY A 111 -16.56 -9.04 -19.93
C GLY A 111 -15.67 -9.48 -18.76
N ALA A 112 -15.80 -10.74 -18.31
CA ALA A 112 -14.91 -11.32 -17.31
C ALA A 112 -13.47 -11.44 -17.85
N VAL A 113 -13.28 -11.90 -19.09
CA VAL A 113 -11.95 -11.94 -19.73
C VAL A 113 -11.35 -10.53 -19.86
N CYS A 114 -12.16 -9.54 -20.25
CA CYS A 114 -11.74 -8.15 -20.31
C CYS A 114 -11.30 -7.62 -18.94
N ALA A 115 -12.10 -7.87 -17.90
CA ALA A 115 -11.78 -7.47 -16.53
C ALA A 115 -10.48 -8.14 -16.04
N GLY A 116 -10.31 -9.44 -16.34
CA GLY A 116 -9.09 -10.20 -16.05
C GLY A 116 -7.86 -9.61 -16.75
N LEU A 117 -7.96 -9.34 -18.06
CA LEU A 117 -6.89 -8.70 -18.82
C LEU A 117 -6.52 -7.33 -18.24
N CYS A 118 -7.51 -6.44 -18.04
CA CYS A 118 -7.28 -5.12 -17.46
C CYS A 118 -6.64 -5.21 -16.07
N SER A 119 -7.06 -6.17 -15.24
CA SER A 119 -6.51 -6.36 -13.91
C SER A 119 -5.08 -6.89 -13.94
N CYS A 120 -4.79 -7.89 -14.77
CA CYS A 120 -3.44 -8.44 -14.93
C CYS A 120 -2.45 -7.39 -15.41
N VAL A 121 -2.83 -6.58 -16.41
CA VAL A 121 -1.96 -5.50 -16.90
C VAL A 121 -1.80 -4.42 -15.81
N ALA A 122 -2.86 -4.03 -15.11
CA ALA A 122 -2.79 -3.03 -14.04
C ALA A 122 -2.07 -3.51 -12.75
N GLU A 123 -1.89 -4.82 -12.57
CA GLU A 123 -1.14 -5.37 -11.44
C GLU A 123 0.37 -5.17 -11.62
N CYS A 124 0.86 -5.27 -12.86
CA CYS A 124 2.28 -5.17 -13.16
C CYS A 124 2.70 -3.81 -13.72
N TYR A 125 1.80 -3.12 -14.41
CA TYR A 125 2.02 -1.79 -14.98
C TYR A 125 1.18 -0.72 -14.27
N THR A 126 1.61 0.54 -14.36
CA THR A 126 0.77 1.66 -13.90
C THR A 126 -0.56 1.68 -14.67
N THR A 127 -1.64 2.14 -14.03
CA THR A 127 -2.97 2.16 -14.69
C THR A 127 -3.00 3.02 -15.95
N ALA A 128 -2.15 4.06 -16.02
CA ALA A 128 -2.00 4.89 -17.20
C ALA A 128 -1.32 4.14 -18.36
N TYR A 129 -0.23 3.41 -18.07
CA TYR A 129 0.46 2.61 -19.08
C TYR A 129 -0.42 1.45 -19.57
N ALA A 130 -1.09 0.78 -18.65
CA ALA A 130 -2.06 -0.28 -18.92
C ALA A 130 -3.20 0.20 -19.83
N ALA A 131 -3.78 1.37 -19.55
CA ALA A 131 -4.79 1.98 -20.42
C ALA A 131 -4.26 2.28 -21.83
N GLY A 132 -3.01 2.71 -21.93
CA GLY A 132 -2.32 2.90 -23.20
C GLY A 132 -2.19 1.59 -23.99
N ILE A 133 -1.83 0.47 -23.34
CA ILE A 133 -1.80 -0.85 -23.98
C ILE A 133 -3.19 -1.23 -24.51
N MET A 134 -4.25 -1.06 -23.70
CA MET A 134 -5.63 -1.35 -24.13
C MET A 134 -6.08 -0.50 -25.33
N MET A 135 -5.69 0.78 -25.34
CA MET A 135 -5.95 1.68 -26.47
C MET A 135 -5.22 1.22 -27.74
N GLU A 136 -3.95 0.82 -27.64
CA GLU A 136 -3.20 0.30 -28.79
C GLU A 136 -3.79 -1.01 -29.32
N MET A 137 -4.23 -1.93 -28.44
CA MET A 137 -4.96 -3.14 -28.87
C MET A 137 -6.23 -2.79 -29.66
N THR A 138 -6.95 -1.76 -29.22
CA THR A 138 -8.14 -1.25 -29.92
C THR A 138 -7.78 -0.75 -31.31
N LYS A 139 -6.75 0.11 -31.42
CA LYS A 139 -6.31 0.66 -32.71
C LYS A 139 -5.88 -0.42 -33.70
N ILE A 140 -5.12 -1.42 -33.25
CA ILE A 140 -4.66 -2.53 -34.09
C ILE A 140 -5.84 -3.37 -34.60
N SER A 141 -6.92 -3.45 -33.80
CA SER A 141 -8.16 -4.13 -34.20
C SER A 141 -8.94 -3.34 -35.27
N ASN A 142 -8.57 -2.09 -35.52
CA ASN A 142 -9.12 -1.19 -36.54
C ASN A 142 -10.67 -1.05 -36.50
N PRO A 143 -11.27 -0.64 -35.37
CA PRO A 143 -12.69 -0.35 -35.29
C PRO A 143 -13.04 0.90 -36.12
N PRO A 144 -14.32 1.07 -36.50
CA PRO A 144 -14.79 2.35 -37.03
C PRO A 144 -14.52 3.48 -36.03
N ALA A 145 -14.22 4.69 -36.54
CA ALA A 145 -13.78 5.82 -35.71
C ALA A 145 -14.77 6.17 -34.59
N GLU A 146 -16.07 6.04 -34.86
CA GLU A 146 -17.17 6.29 -33.91
C GLU A 146 -17.22 5.31 -32.73
N PHE A 147 -16.57 4.15 -32.84
CA PHE A 147 -16.50 3.14 -31.78
C PHE A 147 -15.16 3.10 -31.04
N THR A 148 -14.24 4.04 -31.30
CA THR A 148 -12.92 4.04 -30.65
C THR A 148 -12.97 4.81 -29.33
N PRO A 149 -12.87 4.15 -28.15
CA PRO A 149 -12.88 4.86 -26.88
C PRO A 149 -11.62 5.70 -26.70
N SER A 150 -11.75 6.84 -26.03
CA SER A 150 -10.60 7.69 -25.70
C SER A 150 -9.68 7.03 -24.67
N LEU A 151 -8.43 7.50 -24.57
CA LEU A 151 -7.49 7.02 -23.55
C LEU A 151 -8.04 7.20 -22.13
N LEU A 152 -8.78 8.29 -21.86
CA LEU A 152 -9.40 8.53 -20.56
C LEU A 152 -10.44 7.46 -20.23
N GLN A 153 -11.23 7.03 -21.21
CA GLN A 153 -12.22 5.97 -21.04
C GLN A 153 -11.56 4.62 -20.73
N TRP A 154 -10.51 4.27 -21.47
CA TRP A 154 -9.69 3.09 -21.15
C TRP A 154 -9.05 3.18 -19.77
N ARG A 155 -8.59 4.38 -19.38
CA ARG A 155 -8.04 4.61 -18.05
C ARG A 155 -9.08 4.34 -16.98
N ASN A 156 -10.30 4.87 -17.09
CA ASN A 156 -11.36 4.67 -16.10
C ASN A 156 -11.78 3.19 -16.01
N LEU A 157 -11.84 2.48 -17.14
CA LEU A 157 -12.12 1.05 -17.18
C LEU A 157 -11.01 0.22 -16.51
N VAL A 158 -9.75 0.41 -16.91
CA VAL A 158 -8.60 -0.26 -16.30
C VAL A 158 -8.52 0.04 -14.81
N HIS A 159 -8.74 1.29 -14.43
CA HIS A 159 -8.74 1.73 -13.05
C HIS A 159 -9.86 1.04 -12.23
N SER A 160 -11.00 0.73 -12.84
CA SER A 160 -12.07 -0.06 -12.20
C SER A 160 -11.71 -1.56 -12.06
N CYS A 161 -10.86 -2.12 -12.92
CA CYS A 161 -10.46 -3.52 -12.84
C CYS A 161 -9.18 -3.74 -12.01
N ALA A 162 -8.39 -2.68 -11.79
CA ALA A 162 -7.18 -2.73 -10.99
C ALA A 162 -7.49 -3.27 -9.58
N GLY A 163 -6.67 -4.19 -9.07
CA GLY A 163 -6.83 -4.77 -7.75
C GLY A 163 -7.48 -6.16 -7.72
N LEU A 164 -8.23 -6.58 -8.75
CA LEU A 164 -8.96 -7.86 -8.72
C LEU A 164 -8.04 -9.07 -8.55
N VAL A 165 -6.83 -9.01 -9.10
CA VAL A 165 -5.86 -10.11 -9.04
C VAL A 165 -4.75 -9.92 -8.00
N SER A 166 -4.75 -8.83 -7.22
CA SER A 166 -3.62 -8.49 -6.31
C SER A 166 -3.43 -9.48 -5.15
N SER A 167 -4.49 -10.13 -4.69
CA SER A 167 -4.46 -11.18 -3.66
C SER A 167 -4.21 -12.57 -4.23
N SER A 168 -4.25 -12.72 -5.56
CA SER A 168 -4.14 -14.01 -6.24
C SER A 168 -2.67 -14.46 -6.41
N THR A 169 -2.49 -15.64 -7.01
CA THR A 169 -1.16 -16.14 -7.41
C THR A 169 -0.64 -15.50 -8.70
N PHE A 170 -1.47 -14.75 -9.45
CA PHE A 170 -1.03 -14.08 -10.68
C PHE A 170 0.17 -13.17 -10.44
N ALA A 171 0.08 -12.29 -9.44
CA ALA A 171 1.13 -11.31 -9.15
C ALA A 171 2.47 -11.96 -8.78
N LEU A 172 2.44 -13.16 -8.19
CA LEU A 172 3.63 -13.96 -7.90
C LEU A 172 4.20 -14.62 -9.15
N CYS A 173 3.34 -15.22 -9.97
CA CYS A 173 3.71 -15.85 -11.23
C CYS A 173 4.36 -14.82 -12.18
N ALA A 174 3.76 -13.63 -12.27
CA ALA A 174 4.31 -12.52 -13.05
C ALA A 174 5.71 -12.12 -12.55
N GLU A 175 5.90 -11.91 -11.25
CA GLU A 175 7.23 -11.57 -10.73
C GLU A 175 8.25 -12.70 -10.93
N GLN A 176 7.83 -13.96 -10.79
CA GLN A 176 8.70 -15.12 -11.02
C GLN A 176 9.24 -15.13 -12.45
N PHE A 177 8.35 -15.02 -13.43
CA PHE A 177 8.76 -15.07 -14.84
C PHE A 177 9.54 -13.82 -15.21
N MET A 178 9.13 -12.64 -14.76
CA MET A 178 9.88 -11.40 -15.00
C MET A 178 11.30 -11.47 -14.42
N ARG A 179 11.53 -12.13 -13.28
CA ARG A 179 12.86 -12.24 -12.66
C ARG A 179 13.84 -13.09 -13.49
N PHE A 180 13.36 -13.98 -14.35
CA PHE A 180 14.21 -14.79 -15.22
C PHE A 180 15.00 -13.97 -16.25
N SER A 181 14.63 -12.71 -16.50
CA SER A 181 15.43 -11.77 -17.29
C SER A 181 16.81 -11.48 -16.70
N GLY A 182 16.99 -11.68 -15.39
CA GLY A 182 18.24 -11.41 -14.69
C GLY A 182 18.33 -10.01 -14.04
N ASP A 183 17.24 -9.23 -14.03
CA ASP A 183 17.23 -7.88 -13.45
C ASP A 183 17.55 -7.88 -11.94
N LEU A 184 18.65 -7.21 -11.58
CA LEU A 184 19.06 -7.02 -10.18
C LEU A 184 18.19 -6.00 -9.43
N ARG A 185 17.71 -4.97 -10.12
CA ARG A 185 16.92 -3.86 -9.59
C ARG A 185 15.69 -3.65 -10.46
N VAL A 186 14.57 -3.34 -9.84
CA VAL A 186 13.30 -3.05 -10.51
C VAL A 186 12.95 -1.56 -10.38
N ALA A 187 13.21 -0.95 -9.22
CA ALA A 187 12.97 0.48 -9.02
C ALA A 187 14.13 1.33 -9.58
N SER A 188 13.85 2.28 -10.48
CA SER A 188 14.85 3.23 -10.97
C SER A 188 15.02 4.43 -10.03
N ARG A 189 16.23 4.99 -9.99
CA ARG A 189 16.61 6.10 -9.12
C ARG A 189 16.90 7.34 -9.96
N HIS A 190 15.98 8.31 -10.03
CA HIS A 190 16.35 9.69 -10.34
C HIS A 190 16.92 10.33 -9.08
N SER A 191 18.23 10.18 -8.86
CA SER A 191 18.96 11.32 -8.33
C SER A 191 19.36 12.17 -9.53
N GLN A 192 19.23 13.49 -9.45
CA GLN A 192 19.70 14.50 -10.43
C GLN A 192 21.18 14.35 -10.84
N CYS A 193 21.88 13.33 -10.35
CA CYS A 193 23.29 13.04 -10.52
C CYS A 193 23.57 11.88 -11.50
N ASP A 194 22.58 11.10 -11.95
CA ASP A 194 22.87 9.92 -12.79
C ASP A 194 21.68 9.48 -13.66
N HIS A 195 21.80 9.67 -14.98
CA HIS A 195 20.81 9.30 -15.99
C HIS A 195 20.87 7.82 -16.44
N ASN A 196 21.66 6.97 -15.76
CA ASN A 196 22.07 5.66 -16.27
C ASN A 196 21.59 4.46 -15.43
N TYR A 197 20.49 4.54 -14.68
CA TYR A 197 19.88 3.35 -14.08
C TYR A 197 18.87 2.72 -15.04
N PRO A 198 19.20 1.60 -15.72
CA PRO A 198 18.15 0.78 -16.29
C PRO A 198 17.41 0.16 -15.09
N GLY A 199 16.21 0.66 -14.82
CA GLY A 199 15.22 -0.16 -14.13
C GLY A 199 14.90 -1.38 -14.99
N ARG A 200 13.98 -2.21 -14.53
CA ARG A 200 13.45 -3.30 -15.37
C ARG A 200 12.96 -2.70 -16.70
N GLY A 201 13.60 -3.11 -17.81
CA GLY A 201 13.36 -2.56 -19.14
C GLY A 201 11.89 -2.72 -19.54
N ILE A 202 11.35 -1.76 -20.29
CA ILE A 202 9.96 -1.76 -20.76
C ILE A 202 9.88 -1.48 -22.26
N SER A 203 9.06 -2.26 -22.94
CA SER A 203 8.81 -2.21 -24.37
C SER A 203 7.69 -1.24 -24.70
N HIS A 204 7.66 -0.73 -25.92
CA HIS A 204 6.64 0.22 -26.33
C HIS A 204 5.22 -0.39 -26.25
N LYS A 205 4.23 0.41 -25.84
CA LYS A 205 2.82 -0.01 -25.65
C LYS A 205 2.26 -0.78 -26.86
N THR A 206 2.58 -0.34 -28.07
CA THR A 206 2.15 -0.98 -29.32
C THR A 206 2.70 -2.40 -29.47
N GLN A 207 3.95 -2.66 -29.07
CA GLN A 207 4.57 -3.99 -29.20
C GLN A 207 3.96 -4.98 -28.20
N ILE A 208 3.68 -4.52 -26.97
CA ILE A 208 2.97 -5.32 -25.96
C ILE A 208 1.55 -5.64 -26.46
N ALA A 209 0.84 -4.65 -27.02
CA ALA A 209 -0.48 -4.84 -27.61
C ALA A 209 -0.48 -5.85 -28.77
N GLU A 210 0.49 -5.79 -29.68
CA GLU A 210 0.65 -6.76 -30.77
C GLU A 210 0.89 -8.18 -30.27
N ALA A 211 1.71 -8.34 -29.23
CA ALA A 211 1.98 -9.62 -28.61
C ALA A 211 0.74 -10.18 -27.89
N LEU A 212 -0.03 -9.34 -27.18
CA LEU A 212 -1.32 -9.73 -26.58
C LEU A 212 -2.34 -10.19 -27.62
N LEU A 213 -2.44 -9.50 -28.76
CA LEU A 213 -3.26 -9.95 -29.88
C LEU A 213 -2.72 -11.23 -30.54
N GLY A 214 -1.41 -11.46 -30.47
CA GLY A 214 -0.79 -12.74 -30.81
C GLY A 214 -1.26 -13.86 -29.89
N LEU A 215 -1.27 -13.63 -28.58
CA LEU A 215 -1.79 -14.57 -27.58
C LEU A 215 -3.29 -14.84 -27.78
N ALA A 216 -4.07 -13.82 -28.17
CA ALA A 216 -5.48 -13.99 -28.54
C ALA A 216 -5.64 -15.02 -29.67
N LYS A 217 -4.83 -14.90 -30.75
CA LYS A 217 -4.82 -15.86 -31.87
C LYS A 217 -4.35 -17.25 -31.45
N LEU A 218 -3.33 -17.33 -30.59
CA LEU A 218 -2.81 -18.58 -30.05
C LEU A 218 -3.87 -19.30 -29.20
N SER A 219 -4.58 -18.56 -28.36
CA SER A 219 -5.62 -19.11 -27.47
C SER A 219 -6.81 -19.72 -28.20
N ARG A 220 -7.11 -19.21 -29.41
CA ARG A 220 -8.17 -19.74 -30.29
C ARG A 220 -7.72 -20.86 -31.22
N GLY A 221 -6.43 -21.22 -31.20
CA GLY A 221 -5.85 -22.18 -32.14
C GLY A 221 -5.67 -21.66 -33.56
N VAL A 222 -5.78 -20.33 -33.78
CA VAL A 222 -5.44 -19.71 -35.09
C VAL A 222 -3.92 -19.76 -35.31
N LEU A 223 -3.15 -19.60 -34.24
CA LEU A 223 -1.72 -19.90 -34.22
C LEU A 223 -1.49 -21.20 -33.45
N PHE A 224 -0.65 -22.07 -33.99
CA PHE A 224 -0.24 -23.31 -33.32
C PHE A 224 0.83 -23.04 -32.24
N GLN A 225 1.80 -22.20 -32.57
CA GLN A 225 2.91 -21.82 -31.70
C GLN A 225 3.31 -20.35 -31.90
N MET A 226 3.77 -19.73 -30.83
CA MET A 226 4.27 -18.35 -30.79
C MET A 226 5.57 -18.29 -30.00
N THR A 227 6.52 -17.48 -30.45
CA THR A 227 7.74 -17.16 -29.70
C THR A 227 7.75 -15.68 -29.36
N ILE A 228 8.08 -15.32 -28.11
CA ILE A 228 8.30 -13.93 -27.70
C ILE A 228 9.73 -13.80 -27.19
N VAL A 229 10.45 -12.85 -27.77
CA VAL A 229 11.83 -12.52 -27.38
C VAL A 229 11.83 -11.13 -26.76
N GLY A 230 12.34 -11.00 -25.54
CA GLY A 230 12.43 -9.71 -24.85
C GLY A 230 12.84 -9.84 -23.39
N GLY A 231 12.84 -8.72 -22.68
CA GLY A 231 13.11 -8.65 -21.24
C GLY A 231 11.91 -9.02 -20.40
N ALA A 232 11.72 -8.32 -19.27
CA ALA A 232 10.67 -8.65 -18.32
C ALA A 232 9.23 -8.59 -18.87
N ASP A 233 8.92 -7.73 -19.87
CA ASP A 233 7.60 -7.75 -20.50
C ASP A 233 7.24 -9.13 -21.09
N ALA A 234 8.23 -9.84 -21.63
CA ALA A 234 8.04 -11.19 -22.14
C ALA A 234 7.67 -12.17 -21.01
N GLY A 235 8.28 -12.00 -19.83
CA GLY A 235 7.93 -12.74 -18.61
C GLY A 235 6.53 -12.43 -18.11
N PHE A 236 6.13 -11.16 -18.13
CA PHE A 236 4.75 -10.77 -17.85
C PHE A 236 3.75 -11.45 -18.81
N LEU A 237 4.03 -11.46 -20.12
CA LEU A 237 3.16 -12.10 -21.11
C LEU A 237 3.10 -13.62 -20.94
N ALA A 238 4.20 -14.27 -20.53
CA ALA A 238 4.16 -15.67 -20.14
C ALA A 238 3.24 -15.92 -18.94
N ALA A 239 3.26 -15.04 -17.94
CA ALA A 239 2.42 -15.19 -16.76
C ALA A 239 0.95 -15.00 -17.11
N LEU A 240 0.64 -14.06 -18.01
CA LEU A 240 -0.71 -13.90 -18.54
C LEU A 240 -1.16 -15.13 -19.33
N ALA A 241 -0.29 -15.68 -20.19
CA ALA A 241 -0.58 -16.88 -20.97
C ALA A 241 -0.82 -18.13 -20.10
N ASP A 242 0.02 -18.36 -19.09
CA ASP A 242 -0.10 -19.49 -18.16
C ASP A 242 -1.26 -19.31 -17.18
N TRP A 243 -1.32 -18.17 -16.48
CA TRP A 243 -2.25 -17.96 -15.39
C TRP A 243 -3.66 -17.63 -15.86
N LEU A 244 -3.81 -16.65 -16.77
CA LEU A 244 -5.12 -16.15 -17.21
C LEU A 244 -5.70 -17.00 -18.35
N LEU A 245 -4.87 -17.35 -19.34
CA LEU A 245 -5.35 -18.08 -20.53
C LEU A 245 -5.24 -19.61 -20.39
N GLY A 246 -4.40 -20.13 -19.48
CA GLY A 246 -4.19 -21.57 -19.30
C GLY A 246 -3.44 -22.23 -20.46
N LEU A 247 -2.56 -21.50 -21.14
CA LEU A 247 -1.78 -21.99 -22.28
C LEU A 247 -0.57 -22.80 -21.84
N ASP A 248 -0.07 -23.64 -22.75
CA ASP A 248 1.17 -24.39 -22.54
C ASP A 248 2.38 -23.48 -22.81
N VAL A 249 3.12 -23.12 -21.78
CA VAL A 249 4.22 -22.13 -21.79
C VAL A 249 5.55 -22.79 -21.44
N GLU A 250 6.58 -22.45 -22.20
CA GLU A 250 7.97 -22.74 -21.90
C GLU A 250 8.78 -21.45 -21.85
N VAL A 251 9.62 -21.31 -20.83
CA VAL A 251 10.48 -20.14 -20.63
C VAL A 251 11.93 -20.58 -20.66
N ARG A 252 12.71 -19.94 -21.54
CA ARG A 252 14.13 -20.23 -21.76
C ARG A 252 14.97 -19.00 -21.44
N GLY A 253 16.15 -19.22 -20.90
CA GLY A 253 17.10 -18.15 -20.61
C GLY A 253 18.54 -18.64 -20.48
N GLY A 254 19.45 -17.67 -20.35
CA GLY A 254 20.89 -17.93 -20.33
C GLY A 254 21.49 -18.15 -21.71
N LYS A 255 22.82 -18.24 -21.77
CA LYS A 255 23.59 -18.34 -23.03
C LYS A 255 23.29 -19.61 -23.83
N GLU A 256 22.90 -20.69 -23.14
CA GLU A 256 22.57 -21.99 -23.75
C GLU A 256 21.05 -22.20 -23.93
N GLN A 257 20.24 -21.16 -23.68
CA GLN A 257 18.77 -21.22 -23.77
C GLN A 257 18.16 -22.38 -22.95
N GLU A 258 18.67 -22.54 -21.73
CA GLU A 258 18.19 -23.57 -20.80
C GLU A 258 16.71 -23.34 -20.44
N THR A 259 15.97 -24.43 -20.28
CA THR A 259 14.57 -24.37 -19.84
C THR A 259 14.50 -24.00 -18.37
N LEU A 260 14.09 -22.76 -18.10
CA LEU A 260 13.89 -22.23 -16.74
C LEU A 260 12.52 -22.63 -16.17
N PHE A 261 11.53 -22.77 -17.04
CA PHE A 261 10.18 -23.18 -16.67
C PHE A 261 9.46 -23.85 -17.84
N ARG A 262 8.61 -24.83 -17.52
CA ARG A 262 7.68 -25.46 -18.47
C ARG A 262 6.47 -26.02 -17.71
N ASN A 263 5.26 -25.70 -18.16
CA ASN A 263 4.03 -26.22 -17.55
C ASN A 263 3.41 -27.41 -18.31
N CYS A 264 3.98 -27.79 -19.46
CA CYS A 264 3.53 -28.93 -20.26
C CYS A 264 4.49 -30.13 -20.15
N THR A 265 3.98 -31.32 -20.45
CA THR A 265 4.78 -32.55 -20.49
C THR A 265 5.86 -32.46 -21.55
N LEU A 266 6.99 -33.15 -21.34
CA LEU A 266 8.12 -33.15 -22.28
C LEU A 266 7.73 -33.61 -23.69
N ASP A 267 6.77 -34.52 -23.79
CA ASP A 267 6.25 -35.06 -25.06
C ASP A 267 5.33 -34.08 -25.82
N LYS A 268 4.87 -33.01 -25.17
CA LYS A 268 3.96 -32.02 -25.76
C LYS A 268 4.72 -30.76 -26.14
N GLN A 269 4.55 -30.30 -27.38
CA GLN A 269 5.14 -29.02 -27.82
C GLN A 269 4.48 -27.85 -27.10
N PRO A 270 5.26 -26.87 -26.58
CA PRO A 270 4.70 -25.68 -25.96
C PRO A 270 4.02 -24.80 -27.02
N GLN A 271 2.93 -24.15 -26.64
CA GLN A 271 2.21 -23.20 -27.47
C GLN A 271 2.92 -21.83 -27.46
N LEU A 272 3.46 -21.43 -26.31
CA LEU A 272 4.22 -20.19 -26.15
C LEU A 272 5.63 -20.50 -25.66
N ILE A 273 6.63 -19.94 -26.36
CA ILE A 273 8.04 -19.99 -25.96
C ILE A 273 8.52 -18.57 -25.66
N ILE A 274 9.04 -18.35 -24.46
CA ILE A 274 9.74 -17.10 -24.09
C ILE A 274 11.24 -17.31 -24.17
N MET A 275 11.95 -16.33 -24.73
CA MET A 275 13.41 -16.30 -24.79
C MET A 275 13.96 -14.98 -24.24
N TYR A 276 14.77 -15.06 -23.19
CA TYR A 276 15.52 -13.93 -22.62
C TYR A 276 16.94 -13.89 -23.20
N ASP A 277 17.14 -13.20 -24.33
CA ASP A 277 18.48 -12.93 -24.89
C ASP A 277 18.40 -11.82 -25.96
N ASP A 278 19.11 -10.71 -25.74
CA ASP A 278 19.22 -9.58 -26.69
C ASP A 278 19.98 -9.95 -27.97
N ASN A 279 20.82 -10.99 -27.92
CA ASN A 279 21.67 -11.45 -29.02
C ASN A 279 21.22 -12.75 -29.66
N ALA A 280 20.08 -13.32 -29.23
CA ALA A 280 19.49 -14.47 -29.89
C ALA A 280 18.94 -14.06 -31.27
N GLN A 281 19.85 -13.97 -32.24
CA GLN A 281 19.49 -14.40 -33.58
C GLN A 281 19.00 -15.84 -33.43
N PRO A 282 17.80 -16.20 -33.91
CA PRO A 282 17.40 -17.58 -33.96
C PRO A 282 18.43 -18.28 -34.86
N ASN A 283 19.42 -18.94 -34.26
CA ASN A 283 20.38 -19.75 -34.99
C ASN A 283 19.55 -20.71 -35.84
N GLY A 284 19.89 -20.72 -37.14
CA GLY A 284 19.00 -21.12 -38.22
C GLY A 284 18.21 -22.40 -37.96
N LEU A 285 16.94 -22.35 -38.40
CA LEU A 285 16.02 -23.46 -38.54
C LEU A 285 15.59 -24.16 -37.23
N GLN A 286 14.57 -23.58 -36.57
CA GLN A 286 13.28 -24.24 -36.27
C GLN A 286 12.40 -23.26 -35.48
N CYS A 287 11.83 -22.25 -36.15
CA CYS A 287 10.70 -21.51 -35.59
C CYS A 287 9.45 -21.99 -36.32
N VAL A 288 8.68 -22.90 -35.71
CA VAL A 288 7.46 -23.49 -36.29
C VAL A 288 6.26 -22.52 -36.16
N GLY A 289 6.51 -21.24 -35.84
CA GLY A 289 5.47 -20.27 -35.50
C GLY A 289 5.88 -18.81 -35.68
N LYS A 290 5.02 -17.90 -35.19
CA LYS A 290 5.21 -16.45 -35.30
C LYS A 290 6.05 -15.91 -34.14
N THR A 291 7.04 -15.09 -34.45
CA THR A 291 7.93 -14.45 -33.45
C THR A 291 7.58 -12.99 -33.24
N TYR A 292 7.50 -12.57 -31.98
CA TYR A 292 7.33 -11.19 -31.55
C TYR A 292 8.56 -10.74 -30.78
N ARG A 293 9.05 -9.53 -31.06
CA ARG A 293 10.22 -8.94 -30.38
C ARG A 293 9.78 -7.74 -29.55
N LEU A 294 10.21 -7.73 -28.30
CA LEU A 294 9.91 -6.73 -27.28
C LEU A 294 11.22 -6.04 -26.87
N PRO A 295 11.73 -5.09 -27.68
CA PRO A 295 12.93 -4.34 -27.36
C PRO A 295 12.72 -3.38 -26.19
N ASP A 296 13.75 -3.18 -25.38
CA ASP A 296 13.72 -2.18 -24.32
C ASP A 296 13.64 -0.76 -24.91
N ALA A 297 12.55 -0.06 -24.58
CA ALA A 297 12.26 1.31 -24.98
C ALA A 297 12.36 2.30 -23.81
N SER A 298 12.88 1.87 -22.65
CA SER A 298 12.96 2.70 -21.42
C SER A 298 13.64 4.04 -21.67
N GLY A 299 14.76 4.05 -22.40
CA GLY A 299 15.51 5.27 -22.70
C GLY A 299 14.69 6.31 -23.49
N ILE A 300 13.81 5.88 -24.39
CA ILE A 300 12.94 6.77 -25.17
C ILE A 300 11.77 7.25 -24.29
N LEU A 301 11.15 6.33 -23.55
CA LEU A 301 9.96 6.60 -22.75
C LEU A 301 10.22 7.56 -21.57
N THR A 302 11.44 7.55 -21.02
CA THR A 302 11.85 8.51 -19.97
C THR A 302 11.90 9.97 -20.43
N SER A 303 11.98 10.21 -21.74
CA SER A 303 12.07 11.56 -22.35
C SER A 303 10.72 12.18 -22.73
N GLU A 304 9.71 11.36 -23.03
CA GLU A 304 8.41 11.82 -23.54
C GLU A 304 7.38 12.03 -22.42
N ASP A 305 7.42 11.22 -21.37
CA ASP A 305 6.43 11.21 -20.29
C ASP A 305 7.14 11.41 -18.94
N GLY A 306 7.40 12.67 -18.58
CA GLY A 306 8.08 13.05 -17.33
C GLY A 306 7.42 12.52 -16.03
N ALA A 307 6.23 11.95 -16.11
CA ALA A 307 5.50 11.30 -15.01
C ALA A 307 5.73 9.78 -14.89
N LEU A 308 6.28 9.09 -15.91
CA LEU A 308 6.49 7.63 -15.94
C LEU A 308 7.75 7.18 -15.18
N GLN A 309 8.40 8.08 -14.44
CA GLN A 309 9.80 7.98 -14.05
C GLN A 309 10.14 6.96 -12.94
N TRP A 310 9.18 6.24 -12.34
CA TRP A 310 9.46 5.61 -11.05
C TRP A 310 9.26 4.11 -10.93
N THR A 311 8.24 3.52 -11.53
CA THR A 311 8.16 2.05 -11.59
C THR A 311 7.15 1.67 -12.65
N LEU A 312 7.59 1.06 -13.74
CA LEU A 312 6.67 0.70 -14.82
C LEU A 312 6.32 -0.79 -14.87
N LEU A 313 7.14 -1.65 -14.25
CA LEU A 313 6.95 -3.08 -14.34
C LEU A 313 7.40 -3.81 -13.07
N GLY A 314 6.49 -4.43 -12.33
CA GLY A 314 6.85 -5.23 -11.15
C GLY A 314 5.67 -6.00 -10.56
N GLY A 315 5.93 -7.20 -10.03
CA GLY A 315 4.91 -8.01 -9.36
C GLY A 315 5.06 -8.03 -7.84
N ARG A 316 4.39 -8.99 -7.22
CA ARG A 316 4.43 -9.23 -5.77
C ARG A 316 5.41 -10.33 -5.42
N VAL A 317 5.92 -10.31 -4.19
CA VAL A 317 6.82 -11.34 -3.65
C VAL A 317 6.15 -12.11 -2.51
N PRO A 318 6.36 -13.43 -2.41
CA PRO A 318 5.79 -14.24 -1.33
C PRO A 318 6.40 -13.83 0.02
N TRP A 319 5.62 -13.85 1.10
CA TRP A 319 6.13 -13.48 2.45
C TRP A 319 7.24 -14.43 2.92
N GLU A 320 7.16 -15.69 2.51
CA GLU A 320 8.08 -16.78 2.84
C GLU A 320 9.48 -16.56 2.28
N SER A 321 9.61 -15.77 1.20
CA SER A 321 10.89 -15.49 0.55
C SER A 321 10.99 -14.05 0.02
N ALA A 322 10.33 -13.09 0.68
CA ALA A 322 10.20 -11.71 0.20
C ALA A 322 11.57 -11.01 0.11
N LEU A 323 12.43 -11.24 1.10
CA LEU A 323 13.73 -10.57 1.19
C LEU A 323 14.74 -11.16 0.19
N ASP A 324 14.77 -12.48 0.00
CA ASP A 324 15.60 -13.09 -1.05
C ASP A 324 15.10 -12.74 -2.45
N TRP A 325 13.78 -12.69 -2.68
CA TRP A 325 13.24 -12.31 -3.99
C TRP A 325 13.57 -10.88 -4.37
N THR A 326 13.60 -9.97 -3.40
CA THR A 326 13.92 -8.57 -3.65
C THR A 326 15.42 -8.29 -3.67
N PHE A 327 16.17 -8.79 -2.67
CA PHE A 327 17.56 -8.40 -2.43
C PHE A 327 18.57 -9.50 -2.80
N GLY A 328 18.10 -10.70 -3.13
CA GLY A 328 18.88 -11.80 -3.68
C GLY A 328 20.17 -12.13 -2.91
N GLY A 329 21.28 -12.19 -3.64
CA GLY A 329 22.58 -12.57 -3.08
C GLY A 329 23.05 -11.71 -1.90
N TYR A 330 22.63 -10.44 -1.80
CA TYR A 330 23.00 -9.56 -0.70
C TYR A 330 22.29 -9.95 0.60
N PHE A 331 21.01 -10.33 0.51
CA PHE A 331 20.29 -10.84 1.67
C PHE A 331 20.87 -12.18 2.14
N ARG A 332 21.21 -13.09 1.21
CA ARG A 332 21.93 -14.33 1.55
C ARG A 332 23.29 -14.06 2.19
N LYS A 333 24.05 -13.07 1.72
CA LYS A 333 25.30 -12.63 2.35
C LYS A 333 25.08 -12.11 3.77
N LEU A 334 24.04 -11.30 3.99
CA LEU A 334 23.65 -10.82 5.32
C LEU A 334 23.28 -11.98 6.27
N LEU A 335 22.52 -12.97 5.78
CA LEU A 335 22.20 -14.19 6.54
C LEU A 335 23.43 -15.04 6.86
N GLY A 336 24.52 -14.94 6.07
CA GLY A 336 25.81 -15.53 6.43
C GLY A 336 26.42 -14.93 7.70
N MET A 337 26.07 -13.67 8.03
CA MET A 337 26.55 -12.94 9.20
C MET A 337 25.57 -13.05 10.39
N LYS A 338 25.11 -14.28 10.68
CA LYS A 338 23.99 -14.56 11.61
C LYS A 338 24.08 -13.84 12.95
N GLN A 339 25.25 -13.91 13.60
CA GLN A 339 25.43 -13.33 14.93
C GLN A 339 25.29 -11.81 14.92
N ALA A 340 25.97 -11.13 13.99
CA ALA A 340 25.89 -9.68 13.88
C ALA A 340 24.49 -9.22 13.45
N CYS A 341 23.86 -9.87 12.46
CA CYS A 341 22.52 -9.52 12.01
C CYS A 341 21.46 -9.73 13.09
N GLY A 342 21.46 -10.90 13.74
CA GLY A 342 20.54 -11.22 14.83
C GLY A 342 20.72 -10.30 16.04
N ALA A 343 21.97 -9.99 16.41
CA ALA A 343 22.27 -9.09 17.52
C ALA A 343 21.85 -7.65 17.24
N ALA A 344 22.04 -7.16 16.01
CA ALA A 344 21.55 -5.84 15.60
C ALA A 344 20.02 -5.76 15.68
N ILE A 345 19.30 -6.73 15.11
CA ILE A 345 17.83 -6.71 15.12
C ILE A 345 17.26 -6.86 16.53
N GLY A 346 17.81 -7.79 17.33
CA GLY A 346 17.39 -8.00 18.72
C GLY A 346 17.63 -6.77 19.60
N SER A 347 18.81 -6.16 19.47
CA SER A 347 19.14 -4.95 20.23
C SER A 347 18.24 -3.76 19.85
N ALA A 348 17.95 -3.58 18.55
CA ALA A 348 16.99 -2.58 18.10
C ALA A 348 15.59 -2.83 18.70
N ALA A 349 15.14 -4.09 18.75
CA ALA A 349 13.87 -4.44 19.37
C ALA A 349 13.81 -4.02 20.85
N ARG A 350 14.88 -4.24 21.62
CA ARG A 350 14.98 -3.78 23.02
C ARG A 350 14.95 -2.26 23.15
N ILE A 351 15.65 -1.56 22.26
CA ILE A 351 15.66 -0.08 22.21
C ILE A 351 14.26 0.45 21.95
N TYR A 352 13.55 -0.12 20.97
CA TYR A 352 12.16 0.25 20.69
C TYR A 352 11.22 -0.04 21.86
N GLN A 353 11.46 -1.11 22.63
CA GLN A 353 10.68 -1.39 23.82
C GLN A 353 10.88 -0.33 24.88
N ALA A 354 12.13 0.08 25.11
CA ALA A 354 12.44 1.14 26.05
C ALA A 354 11.79 2.49 25.64
N LEU A 355 11.69 2.77 24.34
CA LEU A 355 10.95 3.95 23.83
C LEU A 355 9.45 3.83 24.11
N SER A 356 8.87 2.64 23.93
CA SER A 356 7.46 2.37 24.24
C SER A 356 7.13 2.45 25.74
N ASP A 357 8.06 2.01 26.58
CA ASP A 357 7.91 2.00 28.04
C ASP A 357 8.21 3.36 28.68
N GLY A 358 8.66 4.34 27.90
CA GLY A 358 9.08 5.64 28.42
C GLY A 358 10.28 5.55 29.37
N ASP A 359 11.24 4.66 29.12
CA ASP A 359 12.39 4.37 29.99
C ASP A 359 13.27 5.61 30.23
N GLU A 360 13.38 6.08 31.48
CA GLU A 360 14.12 7.31 31.85
C GLU A 360 15.61 7.27 31.48
N SER A 361 16.16 6.09 31.17
CA SER A 361 17.53 5.88 30.69
C SER A 361 17.91 6.65 29.43
N PHE A 362 16.94 7.11 28.64
CA PHE A 362 17.19 7.94 27.46
C PHE A 362 17.62 9.38 27.79
N GLY A 363 17.34 9.85 29.02
CA GLY A 363 17.58 11.24 29.45
C GLY A 363 16.73 12.27 28.70
N ASP A 364 16.79 13.52 29.15
CA ASP A 364 16.01 14.63 28.58
C ASP A 364 16.44 14.98 27.14
N ALA A 365 17.72 14.77 26.81
CA ALA A 365 18.28 15.05 25.48
C ALA A 365 17.69 14.17 24.34
N LYS A 366 16.93 13.12 24.68
CA LYS A 366 16.31 12.19 23.71
C LYS A 366 14.78 12.14 23.85
N GLU A 367 14.15 13.09 24.53
CA GLU A 367 12.67 13.19 24.60
C GLU A 367 12.05 13.35 23.20
N ASP A 368 12.74 14.07 22.31
CA ASP A 368 12.39 14.21 20.88
C ASP A 368 12.14 12.87 20.19
N TRP A 369 12.84 11.80 20.58
CA TRP A 369 12.69 10.48 19.95
C TRP A 369 11.35 9.83 20.30
N ARG A 370 10.87 10.04 21.53
CA ARG A 370 9.53 9.58 21.94
C ARG A 370 8.45 10.40 21.25
N PHE A 371 8.69 11.70 21.12
CA PHE A 371 7.81 12.61 20.36
C PHE A 371 7.77 12.32 18.86
N GLN A 372 8.80 11.69 18.29
CA GLN A 372 8.84 11.33 16.87
C GLN A 372 8.34 9.90 16.62
N CYS A 373 8.47 9.01 17.59
CA CYS A 373 7.93 7.66 17.50
C CYS A 373 6.40 7.72 17.53
N ARG A 374 5.78 7.15 16.50
CA ARG A 374 4.33 6.96 16.39
C ARG A 374 3.97 5.48 16.24
N THR A 375 4.90 4.55 16.39
CA THR A 375 4.67 3.14 16.05
C THR A 375 4.67 2.30 17.31
N TYR A 376 3.65 2.46 18.16
CA TYR A 376 3.53 1.76 19.46
C TYR A 376 2.53 0.60 19.41
N PHE A 377 2.57 -0.18 18.33
CA PHE A 377 1.87 -1.47 18.28
C PHE A 377 2.62 -2.48 19.16
N SER A 378 1.90 -3.44 19.75
CA SER A 378 2.52 -4.52 20.55
C SER A 378 3.65 -5.21 19.78
N ASP A 379 3.42 -5.43 18.48
CA ASP A 379 4.31 -6.19 17.61
C ASP A 379 5.46 -5.33 17.04
N SER A 380 5.57 -4.06 17.44
CA SER A 380 6.58 -3.13 16.93
C SER A 380 7.86 -3.07 17.78
N HIS A 381 7.89 -3.69 18.95
CA HIS A 381 9.00 -3.60 19.89
C HIS A 381 9.22 -4.86 20.75
N GLY A 382 10.37 -4.94 21.41
CA GLY A 382 10.71 -6.00 22.36
C GLY A 382 10.71 -7.41 21.76
N LEU A 383 10.41 -8.41 22.59
CA LEU A 383 10.30 -9.79 22.12
C LEU A 383 9.13 -9.99 21.13
N ALA A 384 8.05 -9.21 21.26
CA ALA A 384 6.93 -9.27 20.33
C ALA A 384 7.36 -8.90 18.91
N LEU A 385 8.25 -7.91 18.73
CA LEU A 385 8.85 -7.61 17.43
C LEU A 385 9.67 -8.78 16.89
N VAL A 386 10.47 -9.44 17.72
CA VAL A 386 11.26 -10.60 17.27
C VAL A 386 10.34 -11.71 16.75
N HIS A 387 9.29 -12.04 17.51
CA HIS A 387 8.29 -13.01 17.07
C HIS A 387 7.60 -12.57 15.78
N PHE A 388 7.14 -11.32 15.71
CA PHE A 388 6.50 -10.76 14.53
C PHE A 388 7.39 -10.83 13.29
N ILE A 389 8.67 -10.44 13.40
CA ILE A 389 9.65 -10.51 12.31
C ILE A 389 9.77 -11.93 11.79
N THR A 390 9.97 -12.91 12.69
CA THR A 390 10.17 -14.31 12.28
C THR A 390 8.90 -14.98 11.76
N GLN A 391 7.72 -14.52 12.18
CA GLN A 391 6.45 -14.97 11.63
C GLN A 391 6.18 -14.35 10.25
N ARG A 392 6.48 -13.06 10.09
CA ARG A 392 6.22 -12.31 8.84
C ARG A 392 7.25 -12.62 7.76
N PHE A 393 8.50 -12.86 8.15
CA PHE A 393 9.62 -13.21 7.28
C PHE A 393 10.29 -14.50 7.79
N PRO A 394 9.74 -15.68 7.42
CA PRO A 394 10.30 -16.97 7.83
C PRO A 394 11.79 -17.15 7.47
N GLU A 395 12.28 -16.45 6.44
CA GLU A 395 13.69 -16.40 6.04
C GLU A 395 14.64 -15.98 7.17
N LEU A 396 14.15 -15.16 8.11
CA LEU A 396 14.90 -14.67 9.27
C LEU A 396 14.81 -15.63 10.47
N GLY A 397 14.09 -16.75 10.35
CA GLY A 397 13.84 -17.68 11.46
C GLY A 397 15.11 -18.26 12.07
N ASN A 398 16.17 -18.44 11.27
CA ASN A 398 17.47 -18.92 11.76
C ASN A 398 18.22 -17.92 12.67
N LEU A 399 17.73 -16.68 12.78
CA LEU A 399 18.25 -15.65 13.67
C LEU A 399 17.44 -15.51 14.95
N HIS A 400 16.30 -16.22 15.09
CA HIS A 400 15.32 -16.04 16.18
C HIS A 400 15.97 -16.07 17.57
N GLU A 401 16.83 -17.05 17.82
CA GLU A 401 17.52 -17.21 19.11
C GLU A 401 18.44 -16.03 19.42
N THR A 402 19.30 -15.64 18.47
CA THR A 402 20.22 -14.50 18.62
C THR A 402 19.45 -13.19 18.77
N MET A 403 18.37 -12.99 18.01
CA MET A 403 17.49 -11.82 18.16
C MET A 403 16.86 -11.80 19.55
N GLY A 404 16.31 -12.92 20.01
CA GLY A 404 15.66 -13.04 21.32
C GLY A 404 16.62 -12.79 22.48
N LEU A 405 17.86 -13.29 22.40
CA LEU A 405 18.90 -13.06 23.41
C LEU A 405 19.19 -11.57 23.58
N ASN A 406 19.38 -10.85 22.46
CA ASN A 406 19.73 -9.43 22.48
C ASN A 406 18.52 -8.52 22.76
N ALA A 407 17.30 -8.96 22.41
CA ALA A 407 16.05 -8.30 22.80
C ALA A 407 15.81 -8.33 24.31
N ARG A 408 16.42 -9.29 25.03
CA ARG A 408 16.38 -9.41 26.50
C ARG A 408 17.54 -8.71 27.21
N ALA A 409 18.28 -7.84 26.52
CA ALA A 409 19.35 -7.08 27.15
C ALA A 409 18.84 -6.33 28.40
N SER A 410 19.57 -6.47 29.50
CA SER A 410 19.17 -5.97 30.82
C SER A 410 19.03 -4.45 30.85
N THR A 411 19.87 -3.73 30.12
CA THR A 411 19.86 -2.26 30.04
C THR A 411 19.81 -1.79 28.58
N VAL A 412 19.25 -0.60 28.38
CA VAL A 412 19.18 0.05 27.05
C VAL A 412 20.57 0.37 26.53
N GLN A 413 21.49 0.81 27.39
CA GLN A 413 22.87 1.12 27.04
C GLN A 413 23.62 -0.12 26.54
N LYS A 414 23.37 -1.29 27.16
CA LYS A 414 23.95 -2.55 26.69
C LYS A 414 23.40 -2.91 25.30
N ALA A 415 22.09 -2.79 25.09
CA ALA A 415 21.50 -3.00 23.77
C ALA A 415 22.11 -2.04 22.74
N TRP A 416 22.32 -0.78 23.11
CA TRP A 416 22.93 0.23 22.24
C TRP A 416 24.34 -0.14 21.77
N MET A 417 25.23 -0.48 22.71
CA MET A 417 26.61 -0.89 22.38
C MET A 417 26.64 -2.15 21.50
N VAL A 418 25.76 -3.11 21.76
CA VAL A 418 25.64 -4.33 20.92
C VAL A 418 25.12 -3.98 19.53
N PHE A 419 24.16 -3.08 19.41
CA PHE A 419 23.67 -2.60 18.12
C PHE A 419 24.79 -1.96 17.30
N GLU A 420 25.53 -1.00 17.87
CA GLU A 420 26.59 -0.28 17.16
C GLU A 420 27.74 -1.20 16.72
N SER A 421 28.19 -2.08 17.62
CA SER A 421 29.25 -3.06 17.31
C SER A 421 28.82 -4.06 16.23
N SER A 422 27.56 -4.50 16.26
CA SER A 422 26.98 -5.38 15.24
C SER A 422 26.90 -4.68 13.88
N MET A 423 26.43 -3.44 13.84
CA MET A 423 26.35 -2.64 12.60
C MET A 423 27.74 -2.34 12.03
N THR A 424 28.74 -2.11 12.88
CA THR A 424 30.14 -1.97 12.48
C THR A 424 30.65 -3.25 11.85
N SER A 425 30.39 -4.40 12.48
CA SER A 425 30.78 -5.71 11.95
C SER A 425 30.15 -5.99 10.57
N ILE A 426 28.86 -5.65 10.40
CA ILE A 426 28.15 -5.76 9.12
C ILE A 426 28.75 -4.82 8.08
N SER A 427 29.10 -3.60 8.46
CA SER A 427 29.75 -2.64 7.57
C SER A 427 31.08 -3.18 7.03
N THR A 428 31.94 -3.71 7.90
CA THR A 428 33.22 -4.33 7.52
C THR A 428 33.01 -5.54 6.60
N GLY A 429 32.00 -6.38 6.87
CA GLY A 429 31.68 -7.53 6.02
C GLY A 429 30.95 -7.20 4.71
N CYS A 430 30.36 -6.01 4.60
CA CYS A 430 29.61 -5.58 3.42
C CYS A 430 30.51 -5.45 2.20
N GLY A 431 31.63 -4.73 2.33
CA GLY A 431 32.57 -4.45 1.25
C GLY A 431 32.01 -3.56 0.13
N CYS A 432 30.91 -2.84 0.36
CA CYS A 432 30.43 -1.84 -0.60
C CYS A 432 31.21 -0.53 -0.45
N GLN A 433 31.29 0.27 -1.52
CA GLN A 433 32.03 1.53 -1.51
C GLN A 433 31.61 2.52 -0.40
N ARG A 434 30.34 2.46 0.03
CA ARG A 434 29.84 3.29 1.12
C ARG A 434 30.41 2.86 2.48
N CYS A 435 30.57 1.56 2.68
CA CYS A 435 31.13 0.99 3.89
C CYS A 435 32.66 1.08 3.92
N SER A 436 33.33 1.14 2.76
CA SER A 436 34.79 1.28 2.67
C SER A 436 35.30 2.72 2.79
N GLY A 437 34.42 3.72 2.83
CA GLY A 437 34.80 5.14 2.97
C GLY A 437 35.35 5.78 1.69
N GLU A 438 35.37 5.05 0.57
CA GLU A 438 35.80 5.54 -0.75
C GLU A 438 34.68 6.33 -1.46
N LEU A 439 34.02 7.24 -0.75
CA LEU A 439 33.08 8.21 -1.34
C LEU A 439 33.84 9.33 -2.05
N ALA A 440 34.83 8.97 -2.89
CA ALA A 440 35.41 9.89 -3.86
C ALA A 440 34.60 9.77 -5.17
N ARG A 441 33.61 10.66 -5.30
CA ARG A 441 32.98 11.05 -6.58
C ARG A 441 32.31 9.91 -7.38
N GLY A 442 31.07 9.61 -7.03
CA GLY A 442 30.01 9.34 -8.03
C GLY A 442 30.15 8.12 -8.95
N GLN A 443 31.08 7.18 -8.75
CA GLN A 443 31.26 6.03 -9.62
C GLN A 443 31.40 4.73 -8.83
N GLY A 444 30.37 4.41 -8.06
CA GLY A 444 30.27 3.11 -7.41
C GLY A 444 29.56 2.07 -8.23
N PRO A 445 29.94 0.78 -8.15
CA PRO A 445 29.31 -0.25 -8.96
C PRO A 445 27.80 -0.18 -8.77
N HIS A 446 27.14 0.23 -9.84
CA HIS A 446 25.73 0.58 -9.87
C HIS A 446 24.91 -0.72 -9.79
N GLY A 447 23.85 -0.77 -8.97
CA GLY A 447 22.97 -1.94 -8.79
C GLY A 447 23.12 -2.75 -7.50
N HIS A 448 24.12 -2.46 -6.64
CA HIS A 448 24.39 -3.26 -5.43
C HIS A 448 23.56 -2.79 -4.21
N PHE A 449 23.17 -3.74 -3.33
CA PHE A 449 22.55 -3.44 -2.03
C PHE A 449 23.62 -3.43 -0.92
N CYS A 450 23.51 -2.49 0.03
CA CYS A 450 24.39 -2.39 1.19
C CYS A 450 23.79 -3.16 2.37
N LEU A 451 24.56 -4.06 2.98
CA LEU A 451 24.09 -4.92 4.06
C LEU A 451 23.63 -4.13 5.30
N VAL A 452 24.29 -3.01 5.61
CA VAL A 452 23.90 -2.12 6.72
C VAL A 452 22.51 -1.53 6.49
N PHE A 453 22.29 -0.99 5.29
CA PHE A 453 20.98 -0.41 4.92
C PHE A 453 19.91 -1.48 4.79
N LEU A 454 20.25 -2.71 4.38
CA LEU A 454 19.31 -3.84 4.40
C LEU A 454 18.81 -4.15 5.81
N VAL A 455 19.68 -4.14 6.83
CA VAL A 455 19.24 -4.33 8.23
C VAL A 455 18.27 -3.22 8.65
N TYR A 456 18.59 -1.96 8.33
CA TYR A 456 17.66 -0.86 8.58
C TYR A 456 16.33 -1.06 7.84
N THR A 457 16.35 -1.40 6.54
CA THR A 457 15.14 -1.68 5.76
C THR A 457 14.29 -2.76 6.42
N ILE A 458 14.88 -3.86 6.91
CA ILE A 458 14.17 -4.92 7.62
C ILE A 458 13.49 -4.35 8.89
N LEU A 459 14.20 -3.55 9.69
CA LEU A 459 13.64 -2.93 10.90
C LEU A 459 12.49 -1.96 10.58
N HIS A 460 12.67 -1.10 9.58
CA HIS A 460 11.65 -0.15 9.12
C HIS A 460 10.41 -0.86 8.59
N LEU A 461 10.62 -1.87 7.75
CA LEU A 461 9.55 -2.68 7.17
C LEU A 461 8.76 -3.40 8.26
N SER A 462 9.45 -4.05 9.19
CA SER A 462 8.83 -4.82 10.27
C SER A 462 8.00 -3.92 11.19
N ARG A 463 8.53 -2.75 11.56
CA ARG A 463 7.78 -1.77 12.35
C ARG A 463 6.58 -1.21 11.58
N ALA A 464 6.72 -0.89 10.30
CA ALA A 464 5.59 -0.43 9.49
C ALA A 464 4.48 -1.49 9.41
N LEU A 465 4.85 -2.75 9.20
CA LEU A 465 3.91 -3.87 9.08
C LEU A 465 3.21 -4.23 10.39
N SER A 466 3.80 -3.93 11.56
CA SER A 466 3.17 -4.20 12.87
C SER A 466 1.79 -3.53 13.06
N GLY A 467 1.54 -2.44 12.34
CA GLY A 467 0.27 -1.72 12.34
C GLY A 467 -0.64 -2.02 11.14
N ILE A 468 -0.26 -2.94 10.24
CA ILE A 468 -0.97 -3.17 8.99
C ILE A 468 -1.63 -4.56 9.00
N VAL A 469 -2.92 -4.59 8.70
CA VAL A 469 -3.69 -5.82 8.48
C VAL A 469 -4.03 -5.94 7.01
N THR A 470 -3.54 -7.02 6.40
CA THR A 470 -3.81 -7.33 5.00
C THR A 470 -3.56 -8.80 4.70
N GLN A 471 -4.24 -9.30 3.67
CA GLN A 471 -3.95 -10.58 3.02
C GLN A 471 -3.00 -10.44 1.83
N LEU A 472 -2.68 -9.20 1.46
CA LEU A 472 -1.82 -8.90 0.32
C LEU A 472 -0.37 -9.24 0.62
N ARG A 473 0.33 -9.51 -0.47
CA ARG A 473 1.78 -9.68 -0.52
C ARG A 473 2.43 -8.35 -0.91
N PRO A 474 3.62 -8.03 -0.40
CA PRO A 474 4.30 -6.79 -0.74
C PRO A 474 4.74 -6.82 -2.21
N THR A 475 4.87 -5.64 -2.82
CA THR A 475 5.45 -5.54 -4.17
C THR A 475 6.97 -5.55 -4.07
N ARG A 476 7.65 -6.20 -5.02
CA ARG A 476 9.13 -6.18 -5.06
C ARG A 476 9.64 -4.74 -5.08
N VAL A 477 9.00 -3.94 -5.93
CA VAL A 477 9.21 -2.52 -6.12
C VAL A 477 9.09 -1.75 -4.81
N GLY A 478 8.00 -1.97 -4.06
CA GLY A 478 7.77 -1.29 -2.78
C GLY A 478 8.91 -1.54 -1.80
N LEU A 479 9.41 -2.77 -1.74
CA LEU A 479 10.54 -3.11 -0.88
C LEU A 479 11.85 -2.43 -1.33
N GLU A 480 12.12 -2.34 -2.64
CA GLU A 480 13.29 -1.63 -3.17
C GLU A 480 13.20 -0.11 -2.95
N ILE A 481 12.01 0.48 -3.13
CA ILE A 481 11.78 1.90 -2.85
C ILE A 481 11.99 2.19 -1.36
N LEU A 482 11.49 1.33 -0.46
CA LEU A 482 11.70 1.48 0.97
C LEU A 482 13.20 1.45 1.30
N TYR A 483 13.95 0.53 0.69
CA TYR A 483 15.40 0.50 0.81
C TYR A 483 16.04 1.81 0.33
N ASP A 484 15.62 2.33 -0.81
CA ASP A 484 16.15 3.57 -1.36
C ASP A 484 15.83 4.79 -0.50
N GLN A 485 14.65 4.84 0.14
CA GLN A 485 14.29 5.88 1.10
C GLN A 485 15.21 5.84 2.33
N VAL A 486 15.35 4.66 2.94
CA VAL A 486 16.24 4.45 4.10
C VAL A 486 17.69 4.82 3.75
N LEU A 487 18.12 4.51 2.53
CA LEU A 487 19.43 4.90 2.01
C LEU A 487 19.55 6.42 1.82
N TYR A 488 18.57 7.06 1.18
CA TYR A 488 18.59 8.50 0.91
C TYR A 488 18.61 9.33 2.20
N ASP A 489 17.78 8.95 3.17
CA ASP A 489 17.71 9.57 4.49
C ASP A 489 19.06 9.49 5.24
N GLY A 490 19.83 8.41 4.99
CA GLY A 490 21.18 8.23 5.51
C GLY A 490 22.27 8.98 4.76
N LEU A 491 22.10 9.31 3.48
CA LEU A 491 23.11 10.00 2.66
C LEU A 491 23.14 11.51 2.88
N ASN A 492 21.99 12.14 3.13
CA ASN A 492 21.92 13.60 3.33
C ASN A 492 22.47 14.08 4.68
N HIS A 493 22.90 13.16 5.56
CA HIS A 493 23.55 13.48 6.83
C HIS A 493 24.77 12.57 7.04
N PRO A 494 25.86 12.80 6.30
CA PRO A 494 27.11 12.11 6.57
C PRO A 494 27.66 12.69 7.87
N VAL A 495 27.77 11.88 8.93
CA VAL A 495 28.78 11.94 10.01
C VAL A 495 28.24 11.23 11.29
N VAL A 496 28.97 10.17 11.66
CA VAL A 496 29.09 9.53 12.99
C VAL A 496 27.93 8.66 13.50
N ALA A 497 28.26 7.36 13.65
CA ALA A 497 27.76 6.35 14.59
C ALA A 497 26.28 6.34 14.98
N GLY A 498 25.57 5.23 14.68
CA GLY A 498 24.47 4.63 15.46
C GLY A 498 23.24 5.48 15.84
N GLU A 499 23.46 6.59 16.54
CA GLU A 499 22.48 7.49 17.18
C GLU A 499 21.56 8.18 16.17
N HIS A 500 22.09 8.80 15.11
CA HIS A 500 21.25 9.51 14.14
C HIS A 500 20.46 8.56 13.21
N LEU A 501 20.99 7.38 12.90
CA LEU A 501 20.28 6.41 12.06
C LEU A 501 19.19 5.66 12.83
N MET A 502 19.35 5.40 14.13
CA MET A 502 18.25 4.93 15.00
C MET A 502 17.23 6.04 15.25
N GLN A 503 17.66 7.30 15.38
CA GLN A 503 16.76 8.44 15.38
C GLN A 503 15.90 8.46 14.12
N LYS A 504 16.45 8.14 12.93
CA LYS A 504 15.70 8.02 11.65
C LYS A 504 15.03 6.66 11.40
N ALA A 505 15.44 5.61 12.14
CA ALA A 505 14.80 4.29 12.15
C ALA A 505 13.61 4.19 13.11
N ALA A 506 13.54 5.03 14.14
CA ALA A 506 12.25 5.58 14.53
C ALA A 506 11.77 6.40 13.33
N PRO A 507 10.54 6.23 12.83
CA PRO A 507 10.12 6.88 11.58
C PRO A 507 10.35 8.40 11.69
N ASN A 508 11.42 8.89 11.08
CA ASN A 508 11.83 10.27 11.23
C ASN A 508 12.11 10.80 9.84
N ASN A 509 11.05 11.34 9.27
CA ASN A 509 11.13 12.62 8.59
C ASN A 509 10.02 13.46 9.23
N ALA A 510 10.39 14.66 9.70
CA ALA A 510 9.57 15.71 10.31
C ALA A 510 8.07 15.38 10.45
N THR A 511 7.58 15.28 11.70
CA THR A 511 6.16 15.06 12.03
C THR A 511 5.54 13.88 11.27
N VAL A 512 5.68 12.66 11.80
CA VAL A 512 4.91 11.51 11.30
C VAL A 512 3.44 11.75 11.59
N THR A 513 2.77 12.40 10.64
CA THR A 513 1.32 12.55 10.62
C THR A 513 0.68 11.20 10.29
N SER A 514 -0.59 11.02 10.63
CA SER A 514 -1.41 9.90 10.15
C SER A 514 -1.31 9.71 8.62
N GLN A 515 -1.08 10.75 7.84
CA GLN A 515 -0.86 10.64 6.40
C GLN A 515 0.40 9.82 6.03
N GLN A 516 1.48 9.91 6.81
CA GLN A 516 2.73 9.19 6.52
C GLN A 516 2.62 7.67 6.75
N ARG A 517 1.70 7.20 7.61
CA ARG A 517 1.53 5.74 7.79
C ARG A 517 0.80 5.11 6.62
N LEU A 518 -0.26 5.77 6.14
CA LEU A 518 -0.99 5.32 4.95
C LEU A 518 -0.05 5.32 3.73
N SER A 519 0.80 6.35 3.57
CA SER A 519 1.77 6.39 2.46
C SER A 519 2.82 5.29 2.54
N ARG A 520 3.26 4.89 3.74
CA ARG A 520 4.14 3.71 3.91
C ARG A 520 3.45 2.41 3.50
N ALA A 521 2.18 2.22 3.86
CA ALA A 521 1.42 1.06 3.42
C ALA A 521 1.25 1.06 1.88
N GLN A 522 0.93 2.22 1.30
CA GLN A 522 0.86 2.42 -0.14
C GLN A 522 2.17 2.08 -0.84
N LEU A 523 3.30 2.51 -0.29
CA LEU A 523 4.61 2.22 -0.85
C LEU A 523 4.87 0.71 -0.86
N ILE A 524 4.66 0.03 0.28
CA ILE A 524 4.95 -1.41 0.42
C ILE A 524 4.06 -2.27 -0.47
N PHE A 525 2.76 -1.96 -0.57
CA PHE A 525 1.79 -2.82 -1.26
C PHE A 525 1.41 -2.34 -2.67
N GLY A 526 1.61 -1.07 -2.97
CA GLY A 526 1.28 -0.43 -4.25
C GLY A 526 2.49 -0.05 -5.11
N GLY A 527 3.71 -0.04 -4.56
CA GLY A 527 4.94 0.21 -5.33
C GLY A 527 5.10 1.63 -5.88
N ASP A 528 4.40 2.61 -5.31
CA ASP A 528 4.42 4.02 -5.76
C ASP A 528 5.16 4.91 -4.74
N ARG A 529 5.99 5.84 -5.23
CA ARG A 529 6.67 6.88 -4.43
C ARG A 529 5.76 8.04 -4.04
N GLY A 530 4.55 8.12 -4.59
CA GLY A 530 3.58 9.18 -4.29
C GLY A 530 3.96 10.55 -4.85
N HIS A 531 5.09 10.68 -5.56
CA HIS A 531 5.62 11.98 -6.02
C HIS A 531 4.74 12.68 -7.08
N GLY A 532 3.89 11.95 -7.81
CA GLY A 532 2.94 12.52 -8.76
C GLY A 532 1.62 13.01 -8.16
N GLN A 533 1.22 12.50 -6.99
CA GLN A 533 -0.02 12.90 -6.30
C GLN A 533 0.21 13.74 -5.04
N THR A 534 1.46 13.93 -4.59
CA THR A 534 1.79 14.96 -3.60
C THR A 534 1.41 16.39 -4.03
N TYR A 535 1.08 16.63 -5.30
CA TYR A 535 0.53 17.92 -5.73
C TYR A 535 -0.99 18.06 -5.50
N LEU A 536 -1.74 16.97 -5.30
CA LEU A 536 -3.13 17.03 -4.83
C LEU A 536 -3.22 16.97 -3.30
N VAL A 537 -2.23 16.36 -2.64
CA VAL A 537 -2.10 16.40 -1.17
C VAL A 537 -1.27 17.62 -0.68
N LYS A 538 -1.17 18.65 -1.51
CA LYS A 538 -0.65 19.99 -1.16
C LYS A 538 -1.73 20.92 -0.62
N SER A 539 -2.94 20.43 -0.34
CA SER A 539 -3.79 21.12 0.63
C SER A 539 -3.25 20.78 2.02
N ASP A 540 -2.35 21.61 2.51
CA ASP A 540 -1.74 21.60 3.85
C ASP A 540 -2.77 21.71 5.01
N SER A 541 -4.05 21.35 4.79
CA SER A 541 -5.15 21.67 5.69
C SER A 541 -6.02 20.48 6.14
N THR A 542 -5.94 19.29 5.54
CA THR A 542 -6.84 18.17 5.91
C THR A 542 -6.14 16.84 6.14
N TRP A 543 -6.43 16.21 7.28
CA TRP A 543 -5.90 14.91 7.67
C TRP A 543 -6.48 13.79 6.81
N THR A 544 -5.65 12.95 6.19
CA THR A 544 -6.12 11.83 5.35
C THR A 544 -6.48 10.61 6.21
N SER A 545 -7.73 10.17 6.08
CA SER A 545 -8.31 9.04 6.82
C SER A 545 -8.30 7.74 6.02
N ALA A 546 -8.48 7.82 4.70
CA ALA A 546 -8.30 6.70 3.78
C ALA A 546 -7.87 7.19 2.39
N MET A 547 -7.24 6.31 1.62
CA MET A 547 -6.95 6.55 0.21
C MET A 547 -7.02 5.25 -0.59
N ALA A 548 -7.31 5.36 -1.88
CA ALA A 548 -7.29 4.26 -2.83
C ALA A 548 -6.43 4.62 -4.04
N ILE A 549 -5.50 3.72 -4.38
CA ILE A 549 -4.58 3.90 -5.50
C ILE A 549 -4.16 2.53 -6.03
N ASN A 550 -3.96 2.43 -7.35
CA ASN A 550 -3.58 1.19 -8.05
C ASN A 550 -4.46 -0.01 -7.69
N GLY A 551 -5.76 0.22 -7.49
CA GLY A 551 -6.71 -0.83 -7.16
C GLY A 551 -6.62 -1.36 -5.72
N LEU A 552 -5.91 -0.67 -4.83
CA LEU A 552 -5.83 -0.98 -3.41
C LEU A 552 -6.37 0.18 -2.58
N CYS A 553 -7.12 -0.14 -1.53
CA CYS A 553 -7.66 0.80 -0.57
C CYS A 553 -6.96 0.65 0.78
N TYR A 554 -6.53 1.78 1.35
CA TYR A 554 -5.82 1.92 2.62
C TYR A 554 -6.69 2.76 3.55
N CYS A 555 -7.11 2.21 4.68
CA CYS A 555 -7.99 2.92 5.62
C CYS A 555 -7.60 2.63 7.07
N TYR A 556 -7.83 3.59 7.96
CA TYR A 556 -7.68 3.37 9.39
C TYR A 556 -8.83 2.54 9.97
N ASP A 557 -8.53 1.63 10.92
CA ASP A 557 -9.53 0.79 11.59
C ASP A 557 -10.55 1.65 12.35
N ILE A 558 -10.18 2.87 12.78
CA ILE A 558 -11.11 3.81 13.40
C ILE A 558 -12.32 4.11 12.51
N LEU A 559 -12.19 4.04 11.19
CA LEU A 559 -13.31 4.25 10.24
C LEU A 559 -14.28 3.07 10.22
N LEU A 560 -13.80 1.87 10.56
CA LEU A 560 -14.59 0.65 10.62
C LEU A 560 -15.21 0.48 12.00
N ARG A 561 -14.40 0.71 13.04
CA ARG A 561 -14.70 0.48 14.45
C ARG A 561 -14.07 1.59 15.30
N PRO A 562 -14.85 2.62 15.69
CA PRO A 562 -14.37 3.65 16.60
C PRO A 562 -13.80 3.02 17.87
N SER A 563 -12.58 3.40 18.25
CA SER A 563 -11.86 2.87 19.40
C SER A 563 -11.03 3.98 20.04
N PHE A 564 -10.97 4.03 21.37
CA PHE A 564 -10.02 4.86 22.10
C PHE A 564 -8.68 4.14 22.35
N SER A 565 -8.58 2.86 21.95
CA SER A 565 -7.29 2.17 21.89
C SER A 565 -6.55 2.64 20.66
N SER A 566 -5.49 3.41 20.90
CA SER A 566 -4.71 4.00 19.82
C SER A 566 -4.05 2.95 18.91
N ALA A 567 -3.55 1.84 19.45
CA ALA A 567 -3.04 0.73 18.64
C ALA A 567 -4.13 0.08 17.75
N GLN A 568 -5.39 0.09 18.18
CA GLN A 568 -6.49 -0.37 17.35
C GLN A 568 -6.88 0.69 16.32
N ALA A 569 -7.16 1.92 16.76
CA ALA A 569 -7.60 3.01 15.90
C ALA A 569 -6.58 3.36 14.79
N ALA A 570 -5.29 3.32 15.11
CA ALA A 570 -4.18 3.61 14.20
C ALA A 570 -3.83 2.46 13.25
N ARG A 571 -4.45 1.29 13.40
CA ARG A 571 -4.20 0.14 12.53
C ARG A 571 -4.70 0.45 11.13
N ILE A 572 -3.91 0.11 10.12
CA ILE A 572 -4.26 0.29 8.71
C ILE A 572 -4.78 -1.04 8.16
N CYS A 573 -5.96 -1.00 7.56
CA CYS A 573 -6.49 -2.09 6.76
C CYS A 573 -6.16 -1.83 5.29
N VAL A 574 -5.49 -2.80 4.64
CA VAL A 574 -5.24 -2.75 3.19
C VAL A 574 -6.04 -3.85 2.50
N VAL A 575 -6.94 -3.45 1.62
CA VAL A 575 -7.85 -4.33 0.89
C VAL A 575 -7.88 -3.98 -0.60
N ASN A 576 -8.22 -4.95 -1.44
CA ASN A 576 -8.35 -4.75 -2.87
C ASN A 576 -9.63 -3.94 -3.17
N GLY A 577 -9.54 -2.94 -4.04
CA GLY A 577 -10.65 -2.11 -4.52
C GLY A 577 -10.52 -0.64 -4.14
N ARG A 578 -11.65 0.02 -3.85
CA ARG A 578 -11.74 1.50 -3.74
C ARG A 578 -12.57 1.98 -2.57
N ILE A 579 -12.62 3.28 -2.36
CA ILE A 579 -13.58 3.91 -1.44
C ILE A 579 -14.89 4.11 -2.21
N GLU A 580 -15.97 3.48 -1.78
CA GLU A 580 -17.30 3.64 -2.39
C GLU A 580 -18.26 4.40 -1.48
N HIS A 581 -18.96 5.37 -2.07
CA HIS A 581 -20.06 6.11 -1.44
C HIS A 581 -21.19 6.28 -2.46
N ASN A 582 -22.43 5.91 -2.09
CA ASN A 582 -23.61 6.05 -2.95
C ASN A 582 -23.45 5.47 -4.38
N GLY A 583 -22.64 4.42 -4.54
CA GLY A 583 -22.39 3.78 -5.84
C GLY A 583 -21.36 4.49 -6.73
N ARG A 584 -20.69 5.53 -6.22
CA ARG A 584 -19.54 6.19 -6.83
C ARG A 584 -18.25 5.75 -6.13
N ALA A 585 -17.17 5.67 -6.89
CA ALA A 585 -15.84 5.37 -6.38
C ALA A 585 -15.03 6.66 -6.20
N TYR A 586 -14.22 6.69 -5.14
CA TYR A 586 -13.38 7.81 -4.75
C TYR A 586 -11.97 7.32 -4.40
N ASP A 587 -10.99 8.19 -4.60
CA ASP A 587 -9.57 7.89 -4.37
C ASP A 587 -9.07 8.42 -3.02
N HIS A 588 -9.79 9.37 -2.42
CA HIS A 588 -9.36 10.03 -1.19
C HIS A 588 -10.52 10.26 -0.22
N LEU A 589 -10.24 10.03 1.07
CA LEU A 589 -11.09 10.35 2.20
C LEU A 589 -10.28 11.15 3.22
N SER A 590 -10.66 12.39 3.46
CA SER A 590 -10.03 13.27 4.45
C SER A 590 -11.00 13.67 5.56
N ASP A 591 -10.47 14.25 6.62
CA ASP A 591 -11.26 14.78 7.72
C ASP A 591 -12.03 16.05 7.30
N GLY A 592 -13.05 16.40 8.09
CA GLY A 592 -13.81 17.65 7.98
C GLY A 592 -12.95 18.92 8.03
N GLY A 593 -13.21 19.87 7.13
CA GLY A 593 -12.39 21.06 6.85
C GLY A 593 -12.45 22.18 7.90
N GLN A 594 -12.95 21.91 9.11
CA GLN A 594 -12.90 22.87 10.22
C GLN A 594 -11.72 22.64 11.16
N ASN A 595 -10.93 21.58 10.94
CA ASN A 595 -9.78 21.23 11.76
C ASN A 595 -8.49 21.35 10.95
N THR A 596 -8.10 22.58 10.61
CA THR A 596 -6.74 22.81 10.11
C THR A 596 -5.74 22.32 11.18
N PRO A 597 -4.72 21.53 10.83
CA PRO A 597 -3.62 21.31 11.75
C PRO A 597 -3.06 22.69 12.12
N PRO A 598 -2.90 23.02 13.41
CA PRO A 598 -2.07 24.14 13.80
C PRO A 598 -0.72 23.94 13.14
N SER A 599 -0.24 24.98 12.46
CA SER A 599 1.10 25.01 11.90
C SER A 599 2.07 24.46 12.94
N SER A 600 2.94 23.55 12.50
CA SER A 600 3.92 22.78 13.26
C SER A 600 5.03 23.66 13.88
N GLY A 601 4.64 24.70 14.60
CA GLY A 601 5.47 25.39 15.57
C GLY A 601 5.41 24.62 16.88
N LEU A 602 6.54 24.11 17.34
CA LEU A 602 6.80 23.92 18.76
C LEU A 602 6.56 25.27 19.42
N PHE A 603 5.34 25.56 19.87
CA PHE A 603 5.08 26.79 20.62
C PHE A 603 5.87 26.68 21.93
N PRO A 604 6.86 27.56 22.19
CA PRO A 604 7.64 27.55 23.43
C PRO A 604 6.83 28.08 24.63
N GLY A 605 5.50 28.12 24.53
CA GLY A 605 4.63 28.79 25.47
C GLY A 605 3.26 28.13 25.57
N GLY A 606 3.23 26.94 26.20
CA GLY A 606 2.03 26.30 26.74
C GLY A 606 0.92 25.95 25.74
N ALA A 607 0.51 24.68 25.68
CA ALA A 607 -0.70 24.32 24.95
C ALA A 607 -1.90 25.15 25.47
N PRO A 608 -2.75 25.71 24.58
CA PRO A 608 -3.99 26.36 25.01
C PRO A 608 -4.80 25.34 25.82
N GLY A 609 -5.26 25.77 27.01
CA GLY A 609 -6.05 24.91 27.88
C GLY A 609 -7.37 24.48 27.24
N PHE A 610 -7.98 23.44 27.81
CA PHE A 610 -9.30 22.96 27.42
C PHE A 610 -10.28 24.12 27.25
N SER A 611 -10.86 24.29 26.05
CA SER A 611 -11.80 25.39 25.84
C SER A 611 -13.03 25.19 26.72
N ARG A 612 -13.56 26.29 27.30
CA ARG A 612 -14.78 26.23 28.10
C ARG A 612 -15.94 25.60 27.31
N TYR A 613 -16.01 25.92 26.02
CA TYR A 613 -16.94 25.34 25.06
C TYR A 613 -16.88 23.81 25.06
N LEU A 614 -15.67 23.24 25.00
CA LEU A 614 -15.48 21.79 24.97
C LEU A 614 -15.89 21.12 26.30
N LEU A 615 -15.61 21.76 27.44
CA LEU A 615 -16.04 21.24 28.74
C LEU A 615 -17.58 21.19 28.85
N GLU A 616 -18.27 22.21 28.33
CA GLU A 616 -19.73 22.23 28.25
C GLU A 616 -20.25 21.08 27.36
N ARG A 617 -19.66 20.89 26.17
CA ARG A 617 -20.01 19.75 25.30
C ARG A 617 -19.71 18.38 25.90
N LEU A 618 -18.61 18.23 26.64
CA LEU A 618 -18.31 16.98 27.34
C LEU A 618 -19.31 16.70 28.46
N ALA A 619 -19.74 17.72 29.22
CA ALA A 619 -20.76 17.57 30.24
C ALA A 619 -22.07 17.04 29.62
N ASP A 620 -22.43 17.58 28.46
CA ASP A 620 -23.64 17.19 27.73
C ASP A 620 -23.49 15.83 27.02
N SER A 621 -22.28 15.36 26.77
CA SER A 621 -22.01 14.15 25.97
C SER A 621 -22.54 12.85 26.60
N ASN A 622 -22.89 12.83 27.89
CA ASN A 622 -23.42 11.63 28.53
C ASN A 622 -24.68 11.12 27.83
N GLY A 623 -24.66 9.84 27.41
CA GLY A 623 -25.76 9.22 26.65
C GLY A 623 -25.84 9.63 25.18
N SER A 624 -24.83 10.35 24.66
CA SER A 624 -24.79 10.73 23.25
C SER A 624 -24.45 9.53 22.36
N ARG A 625 -24.85 9.62 21.09
CA ARG A 625 -24.54 8.62 20.08
C ARG A 625 -23.60 9.18 19.03
N LEU A 626 -22.74 8.31 18.52
CA LEU A 626 -21.87 8.63 17.40
C LEU A 626 -22.63 8.41 16.07
N GLU A 627 -22.71 9.45 15.26
CA GLU A 627 -23.19 9.44 13.89
C GLU A 627 -22.04 9.73 12.92
N VAL A 628 -22.25 9.44 11.64
CA VAL A 628 -21.25 9.65 10.59
C VAL A 628 -21.79 10.68 9.62
N LEU A 629 -21.00 11.70 9.34
CA LEU A 629 -21.25 12.69 8.31
C LEU A 629 -20.26 12.46 7.18
N VAL A 630 -20.79 12.27 5.98
CA VAL A 630 -19.99 12.22 4.75
C VAL A 630 -20.43 13.35 3.83
N SER A 631 -19.47 14.12 3.35
CA SER A 631 -19.71 15.15 2.34
C SER A 631 -18.80 14.97 1.14
N GLU A 632 -19.34 15.15 -0.06
CA GLU A 632 -18.57 15.12 -1.30
C GLU A 632 -17.83 16.45 -1.48
N ARG A 633 -16.54 16.39 -1.77
CA ARG A 633 -15.68 17.52 -2.14
C ARG A 633 -15.18 17.35 -3.56
N PHE A 634 -14.58 18.41 -4.11
CA PHE A 634 -13.97 18.36 -5.44
C PHE A 634 -12.81 17.34 -5.51
N ASP A 635 -12.06 17.19 -4.43
CA ASP A 635 -10.86 16.37 -4.32
C ASP A 635 -11.08 14.98 -3.68
N GLY A 636 -12.31 14.64 -3.31
CA GLY A 636 -12.64 13.35 -2.69
C GLY A 636 -13.84 13.42 -1.75
N LEU A 637 -13.79 12.64 -0.68
CA LEU A 637 -14.80 12.63 0.37
C LEU A 637 -14.25 13.23 1.66
N ALA A 638 -15.11 13.91 2.40
CA ALA A 638 -14.85 14.24 3.79
C ALA A 638 -15.62 13.31 4.72
N PHE A 639 -14.96 12.86 5.78
CA PHE A 639 -15.56 12.04 6.82
C PHE A 639 -15.42 12.71 8.17
N GLU A 640 -16.54 12.81 8.90
CA GLU A 640 -16.55 13.27 10.27
C GLU A 640 -17.44 12.37 11.14
N TYR A 641 -17.01 12.20 12.38
CA TYR A 641 -17.88 11.69 13.42
C TYR A 641 -18.66 12.84 14.05
N ALA A 642 -19.98 12.75 14.07
CA ALA A 642 -20.85 13.68 14.77
C ALA A 642 -21.29 13.06 16.10
N VAL A 643 -21.14 13.82 17.18
CA VAL A 643 -21.68 13.43 18.49
C VAL A 643 -23.05 14.06 18.63
N CYS A 644 -24.08 13.23 18.65
CA CYS A 644 -25.46 13.67 18.65
C CYS A 644 -26.17 13.30 19.96
N LYS A 645 -26.94 14.24 20.51
CA LYS A 645 -27.85 14.03 21.65
C LYS A 645 -29.20 14.65 21.31
N ASP A 646 -30.27 13.87 21.47
CA ASP A 646 -31.65 14.31 21.19
C ASP A 646 -31.80 14.98 19.81
N SER A 647 -31.14 14.40 18.79
CA SER A 647 -31.07 14.89 17.40
C SER A 647 -30.27 16.18 17.17
N ASN A 648 -29.66 16.76 18.21
CA ASN A 648 -28.75 17.90 18.07
C ASN A 648 -27.30 17.43 18.01
N THR A 649 -26.57 17.92 17.01
CA THR A 649 -25.11 17.72 16.91
C THR A 649 -24.40 18.61 17.94
N LEU A 650 -23.74 17.98 18.91
CA LEU A 650 -22.94 18.65 19.93
C LEU A 650 -21.59 19.09 19.38
N MET A 651 -20.94 18.21 18.61
CA MET A 651 -19.58 18.39 18.10
C MET A 651 -19.33 17.45 16.92
N THR A 652 -18.44 17.83 16.00
CA THR A 652 -17.87 16.92 15.00
C THR A 652 -16.36 16.78 15.20
N PHE A 653 -15.80 15.64 14.82
CA PHE A 653 -14.36 15.42 14.83
C PHE A 653 -13.89 14.49 13.69
N GLY A 654 -12.62 14.63 13.34
CA GLY A 654 -11.98 13.91 12.26
C GLY A 654 -11.27 12.63 12.74
N PRO A 655 -11.45 11.48 12.06
CA PRO A 655 -10.81 10.23 12.46
C PRO A 655 -9.27 10.27 12.41
N ALA A 656 -8.69 10.85 11.36
CA ALA A 656 -7.24 10.86 11.20
C ALA A 656 -6.56 11.79 12.20
N LYS A 657 -7.18 12.91 12.55
CA LYS A 657 -6.74 13.81 13.64
C LYS A 657 -6.78 13.10 15.00
N VAL A 658 -7.85 12.37 15.28
CA VAL A 658 -7.98 11.56 16.52
C VAL A 658 -6.89 10.49 16.59
N VAL A 659 -6.65 9.77 15.50
CA VAL A 659 -5.57 8.77 15.42
C VAL A 659 -4.20 9.41 15.65
N ASP A 660 -3.93 10.55 15.01
CA ASP A 660 -2.66 11.27 15.17
C ASP A 660 -2.45 11.74 16.61
N SER A 661 -3.47 12.39 17.19
CA SER A 661 -3.46 12.91 18.56
C SER A 661 -3.26 11.80 19.58
N MET A 662 -3.93 10.66 19.41
CA MET A 662 -3.70 9.47 20.23
C MET A 662 -2.26 8.98 20.14
N SER A 663 -1.77 8.81 18.92
CA SER A 663 -0.44 8.28 18.63
C SER A 663 0.68 9.21 19.11
N HIS A 664 0.40 10.52 19.15
CA HIS A 664 1.34 11.53 19.62
C HIS A 664 1.70 11.34 21.08
N ASN A 665 0.74 10.88 21.87
CA ASN A 665 0.86 10.85 23.32
C ASN A 665 1.17 9.46 23.88
N GLU A 666 1.38 8.46 23.02
CA GLU A 666 1.81 7.13 23.41
C GLU A 666 3.31 7.09 23.75
N GLY A 667 3.72 6.22 24.70
CA GLY A 667 5.12 6.07 25.12
C GLY A 667 5.69 7.24 25.93
N LEU A 668 4.83 8.20 26.25
CA LEU A 668 5.19 9.45 26.90
C LEU A 668 5.17 9.37 28.43
N VAL A 669 4.53 8.36 29.02
CA VAL A 669 4.41 8.18 30.47
C VAL A 669 5.29 7.01 30.91
N SER A 670 6.25 7.28 31.81
CA SER A 670 7.05 6.24 32.43
C SER A 670 6.37 5.70 33.69
N CYS A 671 6.06 4.40 33.73
CA CYS A 671 5.46 3.76 34.90
C CYS A 671 6.16 2.44 35.27
N ALA A 672 7.10 2.50 36.21
CA ALA A 672 7.91 1.37 36.64
C ALA A 672 7.11 0.22 37.30
N ARG A 673 5.94 0.51 37.89
CA ARG A 673 5.15 -0.47 38.66
C ARG A 673 3.74 -0.74 38.11
N LYS A 674 3.50 -0.48 36.81
CA LYS A 674 2.24 -0.79 36.09
C LYS A 674 0.96 -0.63 36.95
N GLY A 675 0.79 0.52 37.59
CA GLY A 675 -0.37 0.78 38.46
C GLY A 675 -0.08 1.10 39.93
N HIS A 676 1.09 0.75 40.48
CA HIS A 676 1.35 0.84 41.92
C HIS A 676 2.28 1.97 42.40
N CYS A 677 2.48 3.03 41.61
CA CYS A 677 3.24 4.19 42.08
C CYS A 677 2.29 5.15 42.84
N THR A 678 2.50 5.34 44.14
CA THR A 678 1.65 6.19 44.99
C THR A 678 2.27 7.56 45.32
N GLU A 679 3.49 7.82 44.85
CA GLU A 679 4.31 8.97 45.26
C GLU A 679 4.02 10.25 44.47
N SER A 680 2.77 10.70 44.39
CA SER A 680 2.46 12.04 43.86
C SER A 680 1.50 12.75 44.82
N PRO A 681 1.86 13.93 45.35
CA PRO A 681 1.03 14.66 46.31
C PRO A 681 -0.34 15.05 45.73
N GLN A 682 -0.47 15.12 44.41
CA GLN A 682 -1.71 15.45 43.71
C GLN A 682 -2.69 14.27 43.62
N VAL A 683 -2.23 13.02 43.75
CA VAL A 683 -3.04 11.81 43.47
C VAL A 683 -4.19 11.60 44.45
N PRO A 684 -4.03 11.77 45.78
CA PRO A 684 -5.14 11.57 46.71
C PRO A 684 -6.34 12.48 46.43
N ASP A 685 -6.10 13.74 46.07
CA ASP A 685 -7.15 14.69 45.73
C ASP A 685 -7.81 14.35 44.38
N LEU A 686 -7.03 13.89 43.41
CA LEU A 686 -7.55 13.39 42.13
C LEU A 686 -8.41 12.14 42.32
N LEU A 687 -8.00 11.19 43.17
CA LEU A 687 -8.79 9.98 43.45
C LEU A 687 -10.12 10.31 44.13
N LYS A 688 -10.13 11.24 45.10
CA LYS A 688 -11.38 11.74 45.71
C LYS A 688 -12.28 12.39 44.67
N ALA A 689 -11.72 13.23 43.78
CA ALA A 689 -12.48 13.86 42.71
C ALA A 689 -13.07 12.82 41.75
N ILE A 690 -12.29 11.80 41.35
CA ILE A 690 -12.78 10.68 40.52
C ILE A 690 -13.93 9.95 41.20
N ALA A 691 -13.79 9.61 42.49
CA ALA A 691 -14.83 8.90 43.24
C ALA A 691 -16.14 9.70 43.27
N LEU A 692 -16.06 11.02 43.52
CA LEU A 692 -17.22 11.90 43.54
C LEU A 692 -17.87 12.05 42.16
N CYS A 693 -17.07 12.27 41.11
CA CYS A 693 -17.58 12.33 39.73
C CYS A 693 -18.22 11.02 39.28
N SER A 694 -17.67 9.88 39.68
CA SER A 694 -18.18 8.55 39.35
C SER A 694 -19.55 8.31 39.99
N GLN A 695 -19.72 8.71 41.27
CA GLN A 695 -21.02 8.69 41.96
C GLN A 695 -22.06 9.56 41.25
N GLU A 696 -21.65 10.74 40.77
CA GLU A 696 -22.52 11.69 40.05
C GLU A 696 -22.69 11.36 38.56
N LYS A 697 -22.10 10.26 38.06
CA LYS A 697 -22.10 9.87 36.64
C LYS A 697 -21.63 10.99 35.71
N LYS A 698 -20.67 11.81 36.16
CA LYS A 698 -20.04 12.85 35.35
C LYS A 698 -19.11 12.24 34.30
N THR A 699 -19.06 12.85 33.12
CA THR A 699 -18.17 12.45 32.01
C THR A 699 -16.73 12.89 32.20
N PHE A 700 -16.49 13.91 33.04
CA PHE A 700 -15.15 14.36 33.38
C PHE A 700 -15.09 14.98 34.78
N CYS A 701 -13.88 15.10 35.32
CA CYS A 701 -13.56 15.88 36.51
C CYS A 701 -12.55 16.97 36.18
N ARG A 702 -12.68 18.12 36.84
CA ARG A 702 -11.71 19.21 36.79
C ARG A 702 -11.12 19.42 38.17
N LEU A 703 -9.80 19.41 38.27
CA LEU A 703 -9.07 19.73 39.50
C LEU A 703 -8.06 20.82 39.24
N LYS A 704 -8.01 21.84 40.11
CA LYS A 704 -6.92 22.82 40.11
C LYS A 704 -6.00 22.54 41.28
N HIS A 705 -4.70 22.50 41.01
CA HIS A 705 -3.68 22.35 42.03
C HIS A 705 -2.54 23.34 41.73
N GLY A 706 -2.42 24.39 42.53
CA GLY A 706 -1.49 25.49 42.25
C GLY A 706 -1.82 26.20 40.93
N GLN A 707 -0.85 26.24 40.00
CA GLN A 707 -1.02 26.81 38.66
C GLN A 707 -1.47 25.79 37.60
N GLU A 708 -1.61 24.53 37.98
CA GLU A 708 -1.94 23.42 37.10
C GLU A 708 -3.42 23.08 37.16
N GLU A 709 -3.98 22.71 36.02
CA GLU A 709 -5.35 22.28 35.87
C GLU A 709 -5.40 20.89 35.22
N PHE A 710 -6.02 19.94 35.92
CA PHE A 710 -6.21 18.57 35.45
C PHE A 710 -7.66 18.38 34.99
N VAL A 711 -7.82 17.87 33.77
CA VAL A 711 -9.11 17.42 33.22
C VAL A 711 -9.04 15.90 33.06
N LEU A 712 -9.77 15.19 33.91
CA LEU A 712 -9.85 13.72 33.89
C LEU A 712 -11.11 13.30 33.15
N VAL A 713 -10.97 12.60 32.03
CA VAL A 713 -12.12 12.17 31.22
C VAL A 713 -12.48 10.73 31.60
N LEU A 714 -13.65 10.59 32.22
CA LEU A 714 -14.19 9.35 32.79
C LEU A 714 -15.34 8.74 31.97
N GLY A 715 -15.85 9.50 31.00
CA GLY A 715 -17.01 9.14 30.19
C GLY A 715 -16.80 7.91 29.30
N ASP A 716 -17.82 7.63 28.49
CA ASP A 716 -17.79 6.52 27.55
C ASP A 716 -16.80 6.77 26.39
N ILE A 717 -16.78 5.85 25.42
CA ILE A 717 -15.94 5.97 24.24
C ILE A 717 -16.16 7.29 23.47
N VAL A 718 -17.40 7.81 23.44
CA VAL A 718 -17.73 9.04 22.71
C VAL A 718 -17.10 10.24 23.41
N SER A 719 -17.28 10.38 24.72
CA SER A 719 -16.65 11.45 25.50
C SER A 719 -15.12 11.40 25.40
N LYS A 720 -14.54 10.19 25.40
CA LYS A 720 -13.09 10.01 25.26
C LYS A 720 -12.57 10.45 23.90
N LEU A 721 -13.23 10.06 22.80
CA LEU A 721 -12.82 10.46 21.45
C LEU A 721 -12.97 11.97 21.23
N MET A 722 -14.05 12.58 21.73
CA MET A 722 -14.22 14.04 21.73
C MET A 722 -13.07 14.74 22.44
N ALA A 723 -12.73 14.26 23.63
CA ALA A 723 -11.65 14.85 24.42
C ALA A 723 -10.30 14.70 23.71
N ILE A 724 -10.04 13.56 23.06
CA ILE A 724 -8.80 13.34 22.30
C ILE A 724 -8.70 14.31 21.13
N ASP A 725 -9.75 14.44 20.30
CA ASP A 725 -9.74 15.35 19.14
C ASP A 725 -9.44 16.80 19.53
N ALA A 726 -10.03 17.21 20.65
CA ALA A 726 -10.02 18.61 21.05
C ALA A 726 -8.89 18.94 22.03
N SER A 727 -8.09 17.94 22.43
CA SER A 727 -6.87 18.11 23.21
C SER A 727 -5.65 18.10 22.31
N TRP A 728 -4.71 19.02 22.55
CA TRP A 728 -3.44 19.02 21.83
C TRP A 728 -2.51 17.88 22.25
N THR A 729 -2.43 17.62 23.56
CA THR A 729 -1.55 16.59 24.15
C THR A 729 -2.28 15.76 25.23
N PRO A 730 -3.39 15.07 24.88
CA PRO A 730 -4.09 14.23 25.84
C PRO A 730 -3.20 13.07 26.29
N ILE A 731 -3.01 12.90 27.60
CA ILE A 731 -2.37 11.72 28.15
C ILE A 731 -3.40 10.58 28.16
N VAL A 732 -3.27 9.63 27.25
CA VAL A 732 -4.13 8.45 27.21
C VAL A 732 -3.58 7.42 28.18
N GLN A 733 -4.27 7.25 29.32
CA GLN A 733 -3.90 6.27 30.33
C GLN A 733 -4.24 4.85 29.84
N ARG A 734 -3.22 3.98 29.79
CA ARG A 734 -3.36 2.57 29.47
C ARG A 734 -3.26 1.76 30.76
N ASP A 735 -2.07 1.26 31.06
CA ASP A 735 -1.70 0.49 32.26
C ASP A 735 -0.84 1.34 33.21
N GLU A 736 -0.55 2.58 32.85
CA GLU A 736 0.18 3.50 33.71
C GLU A 736 -0.71 3.96 34.87
N CYS A 737 -0.10 4.10 36.05
CA CYS A 737 -0.83 4.66 37.19
C CYS A 737 -1.10 6.16 36.99
N LEU A 738 -2.17 6.64 37.61
CA LEU A 738 -2.56 8.06 37.57
C LEU A 738 -1.42 8.98 38.04
N ALA A 739 -0.66 8.56 39.06
CA ALA A 739 0.49 9.31 39.58
C ALA A 739 1.54 9.59 38.50
N CYS A 740 1.85 8.59 37.68
CA CYS A 740 2.81 8.72 36.59
C CYS A 740 2.28 9.59 35.47
N CYS A 741 0.99 9.47 35.12
CA CYS A 741 0.35 10.34 34.12
C CYS A 741 0.40 11.82 34.57
N VAL A 742 0.05 12.10 35.82
CA VAL A 742 0.10 13.45 36.41
C VAL A 742 1.52 13.98 36.41
N ARG A 743 2.48 13.22 36.95
CA ARG A 743 3.90 13.61 37.00
C ARG A 743 4.45 13.89 35.59
N SER A 744 4.09 13.07 34.61
CA SER A 744 4.49 13.27 33.21
C SER A 744 3.89 14.54 32.61
N GLY A 745 2.63 14.84 32.89
CA GLY A 745 1.99 16.08 32.43
C GLY A 745 2.64 17.33 33.02
N VAL A 746 2.94 17.29 34.32
CA VAL A 746 3.59 18.40 35.06
C VAL A 746 5.01 18.65 34.57
N ARG A 747 5.80 17.58 34.39
CA ARG A 747 7.20 17.68 33.91
C ARG A 747 7.31 18.41 32.56
N ARG A 748 6.27 18.36 31.73
CA ARG A 748 6.22 19.04 30.43
C ARG A 748 5.87 20.52 30.48
N GLY A 749 5.62 21.08 31.66
CA GLY A 749 5.26 22.49 31.83
C GLY A 749 3.86 22.84 31.30
N ASN A 750 3.00 21.84 31.08
CA ASN A 750 1.64 22.06 30.64
C ASN A 750 0.78 22.59 31.81
N LYS A 751 0.23 23.79 31.66
CA LYS A 751 -0.69 24.38 32.67
C LYS A 751 -2.06 23.71 32.68
N SER A 752 -2.46 23.08 31.58
CA SER A 752 -3.70 22.33 31.47
C SER A 752 -3.37 20.93 30.94
N ILE A 753 -3.64 19.92 31.75
CA ILE A 753 -3.29 18.53 31.50
C ILE A 753 -4.58 17.73 31.37
N THR A 754 -4.78 17.11 30.21
CA THR A 754 -5.92 16.22 29.99
C THR A 754 -5.47 14.78 30.13
N ILE A 755 -6.15 14.02 30.97
CA ILE A 755 -5.91 12.59 31.16
C ILE A 755 -7.16 11.82 30.74
N ILE A 756 -7.04 11.00 29.71
CA ILE A 756 -8.09 10.10 29.24
C ILE A 756 -7.97 8.80 30.01
N MET A 757 -8.93 8.52 30.89
CA MET A 757 -8.82 7.40 31.82
C MET A 757 -9.08 6.05 31.12
N GLY A 758 -8.22 5.07 31.38
CA GLY A 758 -8.37 3.70 30.88
C GLY A 758 -9.58 2.98 31.51
N GLY A 759 -10.16 2.01 30.79
CA GLY A 759 -11.39 1.32 31.21
C GLY A 759 -11.26 0.38 32.42
N GLY A 760 -10.04 0.03 32.84
CA GLY A 760 -9.80 -0.96 33.90
C GLY A 760 -9.42 -0.39 35.28
N GLY A 761 -8.72 0.76 35.35
CA GLY A 761 -8.07 1.18 36.60
C GLY A 761 -8.94 1.99 37.56
N ALA A 762 -9.87 2.81 37.06
CA ALA A 762 -10.55 3.80 37.90
C ALA A 762 -11.64 3.20 38.81
N ARG A 763 -12.24 2.07 38.43
CA ARG A 763 -13.19 1.36 39.31
C ARG A 763 -12.46 0.57 40.39
N ASP A 764 -11.38 -0.11 40.05
CA ASP A 764 -10.67 -0.98 41.00
C ASP A 764 -9.77 -0.19 41.97
N ALA A 765 -9.21 0.96 41.54
CA ALA A 765 -8.42 1.84 42.41
C ALA A 765 -9.24 2.81 43.28
N ALA A 766 -10.54 2.98 43.01
CA ALA A 766 -11.45 3.73 43.88
C ALA A 766 -12.22 2.83 44.86
N LEU A 767 -12.21 1.51 44.62
CA LEU A 767 -12.82 0.48 45.47
C LEU A 767 -11.80 -0.26 46.36
N ALA A 768 -10.50 -0.10 46.12
CA ALA A 768 -9.41 -0.47 47.01
C ALA A 768 -8.89 0.76 47.77
#